data_AF-A0A7X9EJE8-F1
#
_entry.id   AF-A0A7X9EJE8-F1
#
_cell.length_a   1.000
_cell.length_b   1.000
_cell.length_c   1.000
_cell.angle_alpha   90.00
_cell.angle_beta   90.00
_cell.angle_gamma   90.00
#
_symmetry.space_group_name_H-M   'P 1'
#
loop_
_entity.id
_entity.type
_entity.pdbx_description
1 polymer ?
#
loop_
_entity_poly.entity_id
_entity_poly.type
_entity_poly.pdbx_seq_one_letter_code
_entity_poly.pdbx_strand_id
1 'polypeptide(L)'
;MSKPIYSADAPERCYNYQCCGTKCAETGTKCGCNERMFGRCTSWSCWEYCKRKICDMCYKEITCPCDNSCSGTCTSTPPVGYTSVNPNNLCTADTKTSTCTYLNGCSHTCTVNTTNYRLETNLAESQPASLTMNIDGQPYSLSSDPANPTTVKYPSTEDNVTLTLPSVATKPDVNRGNGYIFRANNYGINNEWSAWTSCSSSRPEDFCSEGTTNTQNFDPSSLTILQTLKESATGQIGGLYYTINRCDDSRLYSPVLQTYYKVNTNPDIVDPENTCEMDPDAQCTIETILPDVGGSDSTNSKGCKSTNYTGKEVNNPLRITLSANDVNDDNEIKGVVAWFSKSNNPPKLPKIVSTYTYTDINEMGFMILNDQVYGSNNDNSWALVADNTLKNSEGNNIARVSDISKTSNGGSVTYDFKIEFFSNATLNPQGVYNFNAVVLDSYMTLSDGTIDQSHMVRYFDWGIDMEDPIVTDFDEDVLTPTTFTLSWDVDGTKSNIIDFIINAYRVEPTENGIVGSISMTNPDKGEIQLSEFDNPTSEDIGKYADTNTWQFNDLVVSNPYSDDATVDIGVNELGAIALYGTAFDQACNYSSNTFNVNLNHWYATQGGVIYSKGFAGIGAKQTLDGIDISLTLPIDKATELITSKHEVMNNLLWPELGTVRAVNMYDS
;
A
#
# COMPACT_ATOMS: atom_id res chain seq x y z
N MET A 1 13.67 27.90 132.22
CA MET A 1 13.02 27.14 133.31
C MET A 1 13.14 25.65 133.00
N SER A 2 13.34 24.86 134.05
CA SER A 2 13.69 23.44 134.20
C SER A 2 13.05 22.37 133.28
N LYS A 3 13.91 21.40 132.89
CA LYS A 3 13.76 19.99 132.38
C LYS A 3 12.62 19.14 133.01
N PRO A 4 12.32 17.86 132.61
CA PRO A 4 13.03 16.88 131.71
C PRO A 4 12.15 16.07 130.69
N ILE A 5 12.69 15.55 129.57
CA ILE A 5 13.22 14.18 129.24
C ILE A 5 12.21 13.00 129.36
N TYR A 6 11.93 12.29 128.24
CA TYR A 6 12.18 10.83 128.05
C TYR A 6 11.97 10.37 126.59
N SER A 7 12.89 9.53 126.12
CA SER A 7 12.99 8.82 124.83
C SER A 7 12.24 7.49 124.83
N ALA A 8 11.96 6.90 123.65
CA ALA A 8 12.24 5.48 123.37
C ALA A 8 11.98 5.12 121.89
N ASP A 9 13.00 4.50 121.29
CA ASP A 9 12.99 3.80 120.00
C ASP A 9 12.05 2.59 119.98
N ALA A 10 11.56 2.23 118.79
CA ALA A 10 10.83 0.99 118.51
C ALA A 10 11.63 0.10 117.52
N PRO A 11 11.69 -1.23 117.73
CA PRO A 11 12.57 -2.14 117.00
C PRO A 11 11.98 -2.62 115.67
N GLU A 12 12.85 -2.71 114.66
CA GLU A 12 12.64 -3.50 113.44
C GLU A 12 12.47 -5.00 113.77
N ARG A 13 11.51 -5.66 113.15
CA ARG A 13 11.50 -7.13 112.99
C ARG A 13 11.39 -7.46 111.50
N CYS A 14 12.41 -8.15 111.00
CA CYS A 14 12.45 -8.71 109.66
C CYS A 14 11.50 -9.92 109.57
N TYR A 15 10.63 -9.92 108.56
CA TYR A 15 9.92 -11.12 108.09
C TYR A 15 10.56 -11.56 106.75
N ASN A 16 10.94 -12.82 106.65
CA ASN A 16 11.32 -13.43 105.36
C ASN A 16 10.06 -14.06 104.75
N TYR A 17 9.63 -13.53 103.60
CA TYR A 17 8.55 -14.11 102.80
C TYR A 17 9.14 -14.98 101.69
N GLN A 18 8.71 -16.24 101.59
CA GLN A 18 9.01 -17.10 100.45
C GLN A 18 7.75 -17.18 99.59
N CYS A 19 7.76 -16.53 98.43
CA CYS A 19 6.64 -16.49 97.49
C CYS A 19 6.81 -17.56 96.41
N CYS A 20 5.84 -18.46 96.26
CA CYS A 20 5.70 -19.33 95.09
C CYS A 20 4.31 -19.12 94.47
N GLY A 21 4.21 -18.27 93.45
CA GLY A 21 2.94 -17.96 92.77
C GLY A 21 2.00 -17.05 93.56
N THR A 22 0.68 -17.22 93.38
CA THR A 22 -0.37 -16.32 93.91
C THR A 22 -0.73 -16.53 95.38
N LYS A 23 0.01 -17.34 96.14
CA LYS A 23 -0.30 -17.60 97.56
C LYS A 23 0.98 -17.62 98.41
N CYS A 24 0.96 -16.89 99.52
CA CYS A 24 2.02 -16.91 100.54
C CYS A 24 1.51 -17.64 101.79
N ALA A 25 2.35 -18.46 102.42
CA ALA A 25 2.09 -19.08 103.72
C ALA A 25 3.08 -18.55 104.76
N GLU A 26 2.56 -18.09 105.90
CA GLU A 26 3.36 -17.62 107.04
C GLU A 26 3.58 -18.78 108.02
N THR A 27 4.84 -19.15 108.29
CA THR A 27 5.17 -20.17 109.31
C THR A 27 5.89 -19.51 110.49
N GLY A 28 5.19 -19.37 111.62
CA GLY A 28 5.78 -18.88 112.87
C GLY A 28 6.47 -20.00 113.64
N THR A 29 7.78 -19.90 113.85
CA THR A 29 8.52 -20.74 114.80
C THR A 29 8.54 -20.07 116.19
N LYS A 30 8.30 -20.87 117.23
CA LYS A 30 8.29 -20.52 118.67
C LYS A 30 9.45 -19.59 119.09
N CYS A 31 9.16 -18.60 119.92
CA CYS A 31 10.10 -18.13 120.95
C CYS A 31 9.40 -17.90 122.29
N GLY A 32 10.10 -18.34 123.34
CA GLY A 32 9.64 -18.49 124.72
C GLY A 32 9.11 -17.24 125.39
N CYS A 33 8.24 -17.51 126.37
CA CYS A 33 7.84 -16.61 127.44
C CYS A 33 9.06 -15.93 128.08
N ASN A 34 9.01 -14.60 128.22
CA ASN A 34 9.55 -13.97 129.40
C ASN A 34 8.80 -12.67 129.73
N GLU A 35 8.65 -12.47 131.02
CA GLU A 35 7.77 -11.52 131.69
C GLU A 35 8.22 -10.07 131.48
N ARG A 36 7.26 -9.17 131.21
CA ARG A 36 6.98 -7.95 132.00
C ARG A 36 5.95 -7.06 131.28
N MET A 37 4.99 -6.60 132.08
CA MET A 37 3.88 -5.73 131.71
C MET A 37 4.37 -4.37 131.20
N PHE A 38 3.60 -3.75 130.28
CA PHE A 38 2.97 -2.42 130.41
C PHE A 38 2.63 -1.87 129.01
N GLY A 39 1.36 -1.87 128.66
CA GLY A 39 0.85 -1.23 127.44
C GLY A 39 -0.65 -1.45 127.30
N ARG A 40 -1.43 -0.45 127.71
CA ARG A 40 -2.91 -0.49 127.73
C ARG A 40 -3.46 -0.59 126.30
N CYS A 41 -4.13 -1.70 125.99
CA CYS A 41 -5.07 -1.77 124.88
C CYS A 41 -6.34 -0.98 125.22
N THR A 42 -6.55 0.15 124.56
CA THR A 42 -7.83 0.85 124.53
C THR A 42 -8.61 0.43 123.29
N SER A 43 -9.21 -0.76 123.33
CA SER A 43 -10.49 -1.02 122.64
C SER A 43 -11.20 -2.18 123.33
N TRP A 44 -12.36 -1.85 123.88
CA TRP A 44 -13.19 -2.64 124.78
C TRP A 44 -14.06 -3.65 124.00
N SER A 45 -13.44 -4.44 123.11
CA SER A 45 -14.18 -5.41 122.28
C SER A 45 -13.44 -6.73 122.02
N CYS A 46 -12.24 -6.95 122.57
CA CYS A 46 -11.50 -8.21 122.39
C CYS A 46 -11.22 -9.01 123.68
N TRP A 47 -11.83 -8.65 124.81
CA TRP A 47 -11.59 -9.37 126.08
C TRP A 47 -12.68 -10.38 126.47
N GLU A 48 -13.84 -10.36 125.83
CA GLU A 48 -14.93 -11.31 126.11
C GLU A 48 -14.92 -12.57 125.23
N TYR A 49 -13.96 -12.72 124.29
CA TYR A 49 -13.91 -13.86 123.37
C TYR A 49 -12.94 -14.99 123.74
N CYS A 50 -12.12 -14.85 124.81
CA CYS A 50 -11.10 -15.85 125.15
C CYS A 50 -11.41 -16.76 126.35
N LYS A 51 -12.68 -16.88 126.78
CA LYS A 51 -13.02 -17.79 127.89
C LYS A 51 -13.82 -19.05 127.53
N ARG A 52 -14.30 -19.24 126.30
CA ARG A 52 -15.03 -20.48 125.97
C ARG A 52 -14.79 -20.96 124.53
N LYS A 53 -14.04 -22.06 124.45
CA LYS A 53 -13.98 -23.11 123.42
C LYS A 53 -13.13 -22.87 122.16
N ILE A 54 -12.11 -23.74 122.06
CA ILE A 54 -11.55 -24.42 120.88
C ILE A 54 -10.82 -23.52 119.88
N CYS A 55 -9.52 -23.79 119.77
CA CYS A 55 -8.62 -23.26 118.75
C CYS A 55 -9.09 -23.66 117.34
N ASP A 56 -9.47 -22.67 116.54
CA ASP A 56 -9.42 -22.77 115.08
C ASP A 56 -8.65 -21.57 114.53
N MET A 57 -7.77 -21.85 113.58
CA MET A 57 -6.82 -20.93 112.96
C MET A 57 -7.57 -19.81 112.21
N CYS A 58 -7.30 -18.55 112.53
CA CYS A 58 -7.79 -17.42 111.74
C CYS A 58 -6.93 -17.25 110.47
N TYR A 59 -7.44 -17.67 109.32
CA TYR A 59 -6.93 -17.19 108.03
C TYR A 59 -7.47 -15.78 107.79
N LYS A 60 -6.59 -14.82 107.53
CA LYS A 60 -6.95 -13.51 106.98
C LYS A 60 -6.33 -13.40 105.60
N GLU A 61 -7.16 -13.52 104.55
CA GLU A 61 -6.76 -13.15 103.20
C GLU A 61 -6.49 -11.64 103.15
N ILE A 62 -5.29 -11.25 102.71
CA ILE A 62 -4.96 -9.88 102.38
C ILE A 62 -4.70 -9.85 100.88
N THR A 63 -5.42 -9.00 100.16
CA THR A 63 -5.23 -8.75 98.73
C THR A 63 -3.86 -8.09 98.53
N CYS A 64 -2.99 -8.67 97.70
CA CYS A 64 -1.71 -8.05 97.35
C CYS A 64 -1.95 -6.69 96.66
N PRO A 65 -1.12 -5.65 96.90
CA PRO A 65 -1.38 -4.30 96.38
C PRO A 65 -1.14 -4.14 94.87
N CYS A 66 -0.67 -5.18 94.17
CA CYS A 66 -0.28 -5.07 92.78
C CYS A 66 -0.57 -6.34 91.98
N ASP A 67 -1.33 -6.14 90.91
CA ASP A 67 -1.60 -7.12 89.88
C ASP A 67 -0.43 -7.12 88.87
N ASN A 68 0.09 -8.31 88.54
CA ASN A 68 1.10 -8.50 87.49
C ASN A 68 0.48 -8.53 86.07
N SER A 69 -0.83 -8.30 85.94
CA SER A 69 -1.48 -8.18 84.64
C SER A 69 -1.06 -6.88 83.94
N CYS A 70 -0.73 -6.98 82.66
CA CYS A 70 -0.46 -5.82 81.81
C CYS A 70 -1.79 -5.14 81.43
N SER A 71 -2.52 -4.59 82.40
CA SER A 71 -3.86 -3.99 82.27
C SER A 71 -3.85 -2.44 82.26
N GLY A 72 -2.90 -1.83 81.56
CA GLY A 72 -2.82 -0.38 81.32
C GLY A 72 -3.03 0.01 79.85
N THR A 73 -3.50 1.25 79.62
CA THR A 73 -3.58 1.85 78.28
C THR A 73 -2.19 2.30 77.82
N CYS A 74 -1.60 1.57 76.86
CA CYS A 74 -0.34 1.93 76.22
C CYS A 74 -0.63 2.50 74.83
N THR A 75 -0.32 3.78 74.61
CA THR A 75 -0.48 4.42 73.31
C THR A 75 0.84 4.30 72.54
N SER A 76 0.95 3.33 71.64
CA SER A 76 2.06 3.32 70.69
C SER A 76 1.88 4.47 69.69
N THR A 77 2.98 5.12 69.30
CA THR A 77 2.94 6.08 68.20
C THR A 77 3.16 5.30 66.90
N PRO A 78 2.23 5.36 65.94
CA PRO A 78 2.43 4.74 64.64
C PRO A 78 3.68 5.31 63.94
N PRO A 79 4.43 4.49 63.17
CA PRO A 79 5.46 5.01 62.28
C PRO A 79 4.86 6.01 61.28
N VAL A 80 5.67 6.95 60.77
CA VAL A 80 5.25 7.88 59.72
C VAL A 80 4.65 7.11 58.54
N GLY A 81 3.44 7.50 58.10
CA GLY A 81 2.70 6.83 57.03
C GLY A 81 1.78 5.69 57.49
N TYR A 82 1.64 5.45 58.79
CA TYR A 82 0.76 4.43 59.37
C TYR A 82 -0.17 5.02 60.44
N THR A 83 -1.27 4.34 60.76
CA THR A 83 -2.20 4.71 61.84
C THR A 83 -2.65 3.49 62.66
N SER A 84 -2.94 3.71 63.94
CA SER A 84 -3.34 2.70 64.92
C SER A 84 -4.85 2.45 64.96
N VAL A 85 -5.64 3.24 64.23
CA VAL A 85 -7.09 3.05 64.05
C VAL A 85 -7.29 2.33 62.71
N ASN A 86 -8.26 1.42 62.62
CA ASN A 86 -8.71 0.83 61.35
C ASN A 86 -9.98 1.55 60.84
N PRO A 87 -9.90 2.78 60.30
CA PRO A 87 -10.98 3.37 59.54
C PRO A 87 -11.05 2.72 58.15
N ASN A 88 -12.27 2.60 57.63
CA ASN A 88 -12.63 1.98 56.35
C ASN A 88 -11.86 2.50 55.11
N ASN A 89 -10.57 2.19 54.93
CA ASN A 89 -9.79 2.22 53.65
C ASN A 89 -8.24 2.09 53.83
N LEU A 90 -7.74 1.28 54.76
CA LEU A 90 -6.28 1.15 54.97
C LEU A 90 -5.72 -0.18 54.48
N CYS A 91 -4.44 -0.18 54.09
CA CYS A 91 -3.72 -1.34 53.54
C CYS A 91 -3.58 -2.43 54.62
N THR A 92 -4.57 -3.32 54.72
CA THR A 92 -4.59 -4.41 55.70
C THR A 92 -3.49 -5.45 55.45
N ALA A 93 -2.98 -5.53 54.22
CA ALA A 93 -1.87 -6.40 53.82
C ALA A 93 -0.48 -5.82 54.15
N ASP A 94 -0.36 -4.52 54.42
CA ASP A 94 0.90 -3.83 54.77
C ASP A 94 0.78 -3.28 56.20
N THR A 95 0.85 -4.20 57.16
CA THR A 95 0.76 -3.87 58.58
C THR A 95 2.13 -3.84 59.23
N LYS A 96 2.34 -2.88 60.13
CA LYS A 96 3.54 -2.83 60.99
C LYS A 96 3.16 -2.93 62.44
N THR A 97 3.85 -3.80 63.17
CA THR A 97 3.69 -3.89 64.61
C THR A 97 4.54 -2.82 65.29
N SER A 98 3.90 -1.87 65.98
CA SER A 98 4.59 -1.00 66.93
C SER A 98 4.59 -1.64 68.31
N THR A 99 5.75 -1.64 68.93
CA THR A 99 5.93 -1.98 70.35
C THR A 99 5.86 -0.72 71.18
N CYS A 100 5.05 -0.74 72.24
CA CYS A 100 5.12 0.27 73.28
C CYS A 100 5.36 -0.42 74.63
N THR A 101 6.18 0.24 75.47
CA THR A 101 6.59 -0.27 76.77
C THR A 101 6.09 0.69 77.84
N TYR A 102 5.35 0.19 78.82
CA TYR A 102 5.01 0.97 80.01
C TYR A 102 5.43 0.23 81.28
N LEU A 103 5.79 1.02 82.27
CA LEU A 103 6.05 0.57 83.63
C LEU A 103 4.71 0.54 84.38
N ASN A 104 4.28 -0.64 84.83
CA ASN A 104 3.30 -0.65 85.90
C ASN A 104 3.97 -0.10 87.18
N GLY A 105 3.18 0.34 88.17
CA GLY A 105 3.68 0.92 89.43
C GLY A 105 4.55 -0.01 90.30
N CYS A 106 5.05 -1.12 89.75
CA CYS A 106 5.86 -2.14 90.41
C CYS A 106 7.17 -2.43 89.66
N SER A 107 7.64 -1.51 88.81
CA SER A 107 8.91 -1.62 88.08
C SER A 107 8.99 -2.77 87.07
N HIS A 108 7.86 -3.34 86.62
CA HIS A 108 7.80 -4.31 85.52
C HIS A 108 7.50 -3.59 84.19
N THR A 109 8.29 -3.88 83.16
CA THR A 109 8.06 -3.43 81.78
C THR A 109 7.23 -4.45 81.00
N CYS A 110 6.02 -4.07 80.61
CA CYS A 110 5.19 -4.83 79.67
C CYS A 110 5.39 -4.29 78.25
N THR A 111 5.57 -5.17 77.27
CA THR A 111 5.61 -4.80 75.84
C THR A 111 4.29 -5.20 75.19
N VAL A 112 3.58 -4.23 74.62
CA VAL A 112 2.34 -4.50 73.87
C VAL A 112 2.60 -4.27 72.39
N ASN A 113 2.28 -5.27 71.59
CA ASN A 113 2.29 -5.20 70.13
C ASN A 113 0.98 -4.62 69.64
N THR A 114 1.06 -3.54 68.88
CA THR A 114 -0.09 -2.88 68.27
C THR A 114 0.07 -2.91 66.76
N THR A 115 -0.96 -3.36 66.05
CA THR A 115 -0.98 -3.38 64.59
C THR A 115 -1.28 -1.97 64.08
N ASN A 116 -0.39 -1.43 63.26
CA ASN A 116 -0.64 -0.20 62.53
C ASN A 116 -0.86 -0.51 61.06
N TYR A 117 -1.81 0.21 60.46
CA TYR A 117 -2.18 0.07 59.05
C TYR A 117 -1.57 1.22 58.27
N ARG A 118 -1.01 0.92 57.09
CA ARG A 118 -0.48 1.97 56.21
C ARG A 118 -1.61 2.85 55.67
N LEU A 119 -1.37 4.16 55.64
CA LEU A 119 -2.30 5.16 55.11
C LEU A 119 -2.47 5.02 53.59
N GLU A 120 -3.73 5.08 53.12
CA GLU A 120 -4.02 5.33 51.71
C GLU A 120 -3.68 6.78 51.39
N THR A 121 -2.83 6.97 50.38
CA THR A 121 -2.27 8.28 50.00
C THR A 121 -2.57 8.61 48.54
N ASN A 122 -3.33 7.77 47.84
CA ASN A 122 -3.63 7.95 46.44
C ASN A 122 -4.32 9.30 46.19
N LEU A 123 -3.87 9.98 45.13
CA LEU A 123 -4.40 11.24 44.66
C LEU A 123 -4.69 11.09 43.17
N ALA A 124 -5.81 11.64 42.73
CA ALA A 124 -6.08 11.77 41.30
C ALA A 124 -4.98 12.60 40.63
N GLU A 125 -4.57 12.19 39.43
CA GLU A 125 -3.67 13.02 38.61
C GLU A 125 -4.40 14.28 38.12
N SER A 126 -3.61 15.28 37.73
CA SER A 126 -4.15 16.45 37.03
C SER A 126 -4.74 16.06 35.68
N GLN A 127 -5.62 16.90 35.14
CA GLN A 127 -6.14 16.74 33.77
C GLN A 127 -4.97 16.61 32.78
N PRO A 128 -5.08 15.74 31.75
CA PRO A 128 -4.09 15.71 30.67
C PRO A 128 -3.94 17.08 30.02
N ALA A 129 -2.70 17.44 29.64
CA ALA A 129 -2.42 18.73 29.02
C ALA A 129 -2.76 18.78 27.52
N SER A 130 -2.75 17.63 26.85
CA SER A 130 -3.03 17.49 25.43
C SER A 130 -3.55 16.09 25.10
N LEU A 131 -4.14 15.94 23.92
CA LEU A 131 -4.50 14.66 23.32
C LEU A 131 -4.08 14.71 21.85
N THR A 132 -3.38 13.66 21.40
CA THR A 132 -2.92 13.55 20.02
C THR A 132 -3.60 12.37 19.33
N MET A 133 -4.14 12.60 18.14
CA MET A 133 -4.56 11.55 17.22
C MET A 133 -3.43 11.35 16.21
N ASN A 134 -2.96 10.12 16.04
CA ASN A 134 -1.93 9.77 15.09
C ASN A 134 -2.55 8.91 13.98
N ILE A 135 -2.48 9.39 12.74
CA ILE A 135 -3.05 8.74 11.56
C ILE A 135 -1.90 8.46 10.59
N ASP A 136 -1.65 7.19 10.28
CA ASP A 136 -0.58 6.73 9.38
C ASP A 136 0.81 7.23 9.78
N GLY A 137 1.06 7.40 11.08
CA GLY A 137 2.32 7.92 11.61
C GLY A 137 2.38 9.45 11.73
N GLN A 138 1.40 10.18 11.19
CA GLN A 138 1.31 11.64 11.30
C GLN A 138 0.54 12.07 12.57
N PRO A 139 1.18 12.80 13.52
CA PRO A 139 0.53 13.23 14.75
C PRO A 139 -0.24 14.55 14.59
N TYR A 140 -1.47 14.58 15.10
CA TYR A 140 -2.35 15.75 15.17
C TYR A 140 -2.70 16.08 16.62
N SER A 141 -2.31 17.26 17.10
CA SER A 141 -2.73 17.73 18.43
C SER A 141 -4.15 18.28 18.36
N LEU A 142 -5.08 17.65 19.07
CA LEU A 142 -6.50 17.97 18.97
C LEU A 142 -6.87 19.22 19.77
N SER A 143 -7.70 20.07 19.17
CA SER A 143 -8.18 21.32 19.74
C SER A 143 -9.17 21.07 20.87
N SER A 144 -9.10 21.86 21.95
CA SER A 144 -10.11 21.86 23.01
C SER A 144 -11.30 22.78 22.70
N ASP A 145 -11.26 23.51 21.58
CA ASP A 145 -12.34 24.39 21.14
C ASP A 145 -13.28 23.66 20.17
N PRO A 146 -14.54 23.37 20.54
CA PRO A 146 -15.49 22.72 19.64
C PRO A 146 -15.86 23.55 18.42
N ALA A 147 -15.71 24.88 18.47
CA ALA A 147 -16.00 25.76 17.34
C ALA A 147 -14.87 25.73 16.29
N ASN A 148 -13.66 25.34 16.69
CA ASN A 148 -12.49 25.26 15.84
C ASN A 148 -11.79 23.91 16.08
N PRO A 149 -12.39 22.79 15.62
CA PRO A 149 -11.79 21.47 15.75
C PRO A 149 -10.48 21.38 14.95
N THR A 150 -9.56 20.50 15.35
CA THR A 150 -8.36 20.24 14.56
C THR A 150 -8.71 19.46 13.30
N THR A 151 -8.35 19.99 12.13
CA THR A 151 -8.42 19.20 10.89
C THR A 151 -7.35 18.11 10.91
N VAL A 152 -7.75 16.87 10.67
CA VAL A 152 -6.88 15.69 10.58
C VAL A 152 -7.04 15.08 9.19
N LYS A 153 -6.00 14.45 8.64
CA LYS A 153 -6.13 13.78 7.34
C LYS A 153 -7.23 12.71 7.34
N TYR A 154 -7.81 12.46 6.17
CA TYR A 154 -8.59 11.25 5.96
C TYR A 154 -7.68 10.02 6.09
N PRO A 155 -8.03 8.99 6.88
CA PRO A 155 -7.17 7.82 7.05
C PRO A 155 -6.89 7.10 5.73
N SER A 156 -5.68 6.54 5.62
CA SER A 156 -5.36 5.66 4.50
C SER A 156 -6.14 4.35 4.56
N THR A 157 -6.15 3.60 3.45
CA THR A 157 -6.74 2.24 3.41
C THR A 157 -5.95 1.18 4.19
N GLU A 158 -4.90 1.57 4.93
CA GLU A 158 -4.17 0.71 5.89
C GLU A 158 -4.72 0.80 7.32
N ASP A 159 -5.70 1.67 7.59
CA ASP A 159 -6.46 1.74 8.85
C ASP A 159 -5.60 1.96 10.12
N ASN A 160 -4.47 2.68 10.02
CA ASN A 160 -3.55 2.86 11.15
C ASN A 160 -3.83 4.15 11.93
N VAL A 161 -4.74 4.08 12.91
CA VAL A 161 -5.10 5.22 13.77
C VAL A 161 -4.94 4.91 15.25
N THR A 162 -4.22 5.78 15.96
CA THR A 162 -4.00 5.68 17.41
C THR A 162 -4.24 7.01 18.12
N LEU A 163 -4.55 6.94 19.41
CA LEU A 163 -4.71 8.07 20.31
C LEU A 163 -3.61 8.05 21.36
N THR A 164 -3.05 9.22 21.69
CA THR A 164 -1.96 9.35 22.66
C THR A 164 -2.21 10.47 23.65
N LEU A 165 -2.01 10.17 24.94
CA LEU A 165 -1.91 11.16 26.03
C LEU A 165 -0.45 11.32 26.49
N PRO A 166 -0.10 12.45 27.13
CA PRO A 166 1.18 12.59 27.83
C PRO A 166 1.32 11.49 28.88
N SER A 167 2.50 10.86 28.93
CA SER A 167 2.79 9.82 29.91
C SER A 167 2.92 10.39 31.32
N VAL A 168 2.31 9.75 32.30
CA VAL A 168 2.46 10.09 33.72
C VAL A 168 3.42 9.13 34.41
N ALA A 169 4.36 9.69 35.19
CA ALA A 169 5.29 8.88 35.98
C ALA A 169 4.56 8.12 37.09
N THR A 170 4.97 6.87 37.32
CA THR A 170 4.50 6.12 38.48
C THR A 170 5.01 6.79 39.76
N LYS A 171 4.16 6.88 40.78
CA LYS A 171 4.49 7.44 42.09
C LYS A 171 4.33 6.34 43.14
N PRO A 172 5.32 5.45 43.32
CA PRO A 172 5.18 4.24 44.16
C PRO A 172 4.89 4.53 45.63
N ASP A 173 5.20 5.74 46.09
CA ASP A 173 4.91 6.21 47.43
C ASP A 173 3.48 6.74 47.59
N VAL A 174 2.76 6.99 46.49
CA VAL A 174 1.43 7.60 46.44
C VAL A 174 0.36 6.62 45.93
N ASN A 175 0.64 5.88 44.84
CA ASN A 175 -0.25 4.92 44.19
C ASN A 175 0.51 3.64 43.78
N ARG A 176 -0.20 2.54 43.51
CA ARG A 176 0.45 1.29 43.04
C ARG A 176 0.48 1.13 41.53
N GLY A 177 -0.23 1.98 40.82
CA GLY A 177 -0.30 1.96 39.37
C GLY A 177 -1.10 3.14 38.83
N ASN A 178 -0.89 3.41 37.55
CA ASN A 178 -1.62 4.39 36.78
C ASN A 178 -2.01 3.79 35.43
N GLY A 179 -2.94 4.45 34.75
CA GLY A 179 -3.31 4.13 33.40
C GLY A 179 -4.12 5.23 32.74
N TYR A 180 -4.61 4.93 31.55
CA TYR A 180 -5.12 5.89 30.59
C TYR A 180 -6.46 5.40 30.06
N ILE A 181 -7.41 6.32 29.93
CA ILE A 181 -8.72 6.07 29.35
C ILE A 181 -8.97 7.06 28.23
N PHE A 182 -9.45 6.53 27.11
CA PHE A 182 -9.97 7.30 25.99
C PHE A 182 -11.46 7.05 25.83
N ARG A 183 -12.19 8.08 25.42
CA ARG A 183 -13.62 8.02 25.10
C ARG A 183 -13.83 8.79 23.81
N ALA A 184 -14.20 8.13 22.73
CA ALA A 184 -14.42 8.76 21.44
C ALA A 184 -15.92 8.77 21.13
N ASN A 185 -16.48 9.98 21.05
CA ASN A 185 -17.86 10.26 20.67
C ASN A 185 -17.86 10.85 19.25
N ASN A 186 -18.17 10.02 18.27
CA ASN A 186 -18.03 10.35 16.86
C ASN A 186 -19.36 10.89 16.32
N TYR A 187 -19.35 12.10 15.76
CA TYR A 187 -20.57 12.79 15.34
C TYR A 187 -20.95 12.51 13.89
N GLY A 188 -20.00 12.00 13.09
CA GLY A 188 -20.18 11.76 11.68
C GLY A 188 -20.26 13.06 10.87
N ILE A 189 -20.89 12.99 9.70
CA ILE A 189 -21.17 14.16 8.85
C ILE A 189 -22.47 14.82 9.32
N ASN A 190 -22.49 16.14 9.46
CA ASN A 190 -23.67 16.91 9.86
C ASN A 190 -24.35 16.41 11.15
N ASN A 191 -23.57 15.92 12.12
CA ASN A 191 -24.03 15.40 13.41
C ASN A 191 -25.00 14.21 13.33
N GLU A 192 -24.94 13.41 12.25
CA GLU A 192 -25.81 12.24 12.07
C GLU A 192 -25.75 11.24 13.24
N TRP A 193 -24.62 11.18 13.96
CA TRP A 193 -24.37 10.27 15.08
C TRP A 193 -24.25 10.97 16.44
N SER A 194 -24.50 12.28 16.53
CA SER A 194 -24.31 13.10 17.75
C SER A 194 -25.23 12.67 18.92
N ALA A 195 -24.96 11.53 19.55
CA ALA A 195 -25.64 11.03 20.72
C ALA A 195 -24.79 9.95 21.41
N TRP A 196 -24.33 10.26 22.62
CA TRP A 196 -23.56 9.33 23.44
C TRP A 196 -24.45 8.56 24.43
N THR A 197 -24.37 7.24 24.44
CA THR A 197 -25.19 6.40 25.35
C THR A 197 -24.47 6.09 26.66
N SER A 198 -23.28 5.49 26.62
CA SER A 198 -22.35 5.26 27.75
C SER A 198 -21.14 4.44 27.29
N CYS A 199 -20.04 4.41 28.05
CA CYS A 199 -18.94 3.45 27.80
C CYS A 199 -19.33 1.97 27.99
N SER A 200 -20.47 1.68 28.64
CA SER A 200 -20.97 0.31 28.82
C SER A 200 -21.83 -0.19 27.66
N SER A 201 -22.24 0.71 26.77
CA SER A 201 -23.08 0.42 25.61
C SER A 201 -22.79 1.48 24.53
N SER A 202 -21.54 1.48 24.05
CA SER A 202 -21.11 2.37 22.97
C SER A 202 -21.88 2.06 21.70
N ARG A 203 -22.13 3.11 20.91
CA ARG A 203 -22.71 2.97 19.59
C ARG A 203 -21.69 2.41 18.59
N PRO A 204 -22.11 1.92 17.42
CA PRO A 204 -21.22 1.34 16.40
C PRO A 204 -19.97 2.17 16.07
N GLU A 205 -20.13 3.48 15.97
CA GLU A 205 -19.13 4.49 15.67
C GLU A 205 -18.27 4.86 16.88
N ASP A 206 -18.78 4.71 18.09
CA ASP A 206 -18.18 5.18 19.33
C ASP A 206 -17.28 4.12 19.97
N PHE A 207 -16.38 4.54 20.87
CA PHE A 207 -15.67 3.59 21.73
C PHE A 207 -15.17 4.19 23.04
N CYS A 208 -14.87 3.29 23.99
CA CYS A 208 -14.08 3.60 25.17
C CYS A 208 -12.97 2.57 25.31
N SER A 209 -11.73 3.03 25.46
CA SER A 209 -10.59 2.17 25.70
C SER A 209 -9.94 2.52 27.03
N GLU A 210 -9.45 1.50 27.73
CA GLU A 210 -8.74 1.64 28.97
C GLU A 210 -7.51 0.73 28.94
N GLY A 211 -6.37 1.27 29.35
CA GLY A 211 -5.12 0.52 29.36
C GLY A 211 -4.06 1.15 30.26
N THR A 212 -2.91 0.48 30.34
CA THR A 212 -1.72 0.97 31.05
C THR A 212 -0.76 1.71 30.11
N THR A 213 -0.99 1.65 28.79
CA THR A 213 -0.24 2.40 27.79
C THR A 213 -0.92 3.75 27.52
N ASN A 214 -0.10 4.78 27.36
CA ASN A 214 -0.55 6.13 27.05
C ASN A 214 -0.93 6.29 25.56
N THR A 215 -0.58 5.32 24.73
CA THR A 215 -1.03 5.18 23.35
C THR A 215 -1.94 3.96 23.22
N GLN A 216 -3.09 4.12 22.58
CA GLN A 216 -4.10 3.08 22.36
C GLN A 216 -4.70 3.24 20.96
N ASN A 217 -5.22 2.15 20.38
CA ASN A 217 -5.83 2.19 19.05
C ASN A 217 -7.13 2.98 19.05
N PHE A 218 -7.44 3.63 17.94
CA PHE A 218 -8.78 4.13 17.65
C PHE A 218 -9.62 2.96 17.15
N ASP A 219 -10.55 2.49 17.98
CA ASP A 219 -11.20 1.19 17.78
C ASP A 219 -12.72 1.31 17.96
N PRO A 220 -13.44 1.80 16.93
CA PRO A 220 -14.90 1.90 16.97
C PRO A 220 -15.57 0.56 17.26
N SER A 221 -16.71 0.58 17.95
CA SER A 221 -17.32 -0.66 18.47
C SER A 221 -17.73 -1.68 17.41
N SER A 222 -18.17 -1.23 16.23
CA SER A 222 -18.52 -2.13 15.12
C SER A 222 -18.38 -1.55 13.71
N LEU A 223 -18.25 -0.24 13.56
CA LEU A 223 -17.87 0.36 12.26
C LEU A 223 -16.36 0.22 12.05
N THR A 224 -15.91 0.23 10.79
CA THR A 224 -14.49 0.35 10.49
C THR A 224 -13.98 1.77 10.77
N ILE A 225 -12.66 1.94 10.80
CA ILE A 225 -12.04 3.26 10.93
C ILE A 225 -12.46 4.17 9.77
N LEU A 226 -12.36 3.73 8.52
CA LEU A 226 -12.81 4.51 7.36
C LEU A 226 -14.31 4.83 7.38
N GLN A 227 -15.16 3.93 7.88
CA GLN A 227 -16.59 4.22 8.02
C GLN A 227 -16.86 5.30 9.08
N THR A 228 -16.07 5.31 10.15
CA THR A 228 -16.23 6.23 11.28
C THR A 228 -15.60 7.60 11.00
N LEU A 229 -14.39 7.60 10.44
CA LEU A 229 -13.59 8.76 10.07
C LEU A 229 -13.75 9.07 8.58
N LYS A 230 -14.98 9.09 8.08
CA LYS A 230 -15.26 9.51 6.70
C LYS A 230 -14.95 10.99 6.49
N GLU A 231 -14.77 11.38 5.23
CA GLU A 231 -14.45 12.76 4.87
C GLU A 231 -15.48 13.76 5.42
N SER A 232 -14.99 14.91 5.88
CA SER A 232 -15.78 15.93 6.60
C SER A 232 -16.44 15.49 7.91
N ALA A 233 -16.25 14.24 8.38
CA ALA A 233 -16.78 13.81 9.67
C ALA A 233 -16.15 14.61 10.81
N THR A 234 -16.92 14.82 11.88
CA THR A 234 -16.43 15.44 13.11
C THR A 234 -16.60 14.51 14.30
N GLY A 235 -15.86 14.77 15.36
CA GLY A 235 -16.03 14.03 16.60
C GLY A 235 -15.30 14.63 17.78
N GLN A 236 -15.53 14.04 18.93
CA GLN A 236 -14.99 14.46 20.21
C GLN A 236 -14.25 13.30 20.87
N ILE A 237 -13.00 13.54 21.25
CA ILE A 237 -12.19 12.59 22.02
C ILE A 237 -11.95 13.14 23.42
N GLY A 238 -12.36 12.36 24.42
CA GLY A 238 -12.08 12.57 25.82
C GLY A 238 -10.90 11.72 26.28
N GLY A 239 -9.93 12.33 26.96
CA GLY A 239 -8.80 11.64 27.58
C GLY A 239 -8.72 11.91 29.08
N LEU A 240 -8.38 10.89 29.86
CA LEU A 240 -8.18 11.01 31.31
C LEU A 240 -7.19 9.97 31.83
N TYR A 241 -6.58 10.28 32.97
CA TYR A 241 -5.75 9.34 33.72
C TYR A 241 -6.57 8.66 34.80
N TYR A 242 -6.19 7.45 35.16
CA TYR A 242 -6.59 6.84 36.43
C TYR A 242 -5.36 6.47 37.25
N THR A 243 -5.50 6.54 38.57
CA THR A 243 -4.55 6.00 39.53
C THR A 243 -5.25 4.91 40.33
N ILE A 244 -4.53 3.84 40.59
CA ILE A 244 -5.02 2.74 41.39
C ILE A 244 -4.60 2.98 42.83
N ASN A 245 -5.57 2.96 43.73
CA ASN A 245 -5.33 3.01 45.16
C ASN A 245 -4.26 2.03 45.57
N ARG A 246 -3.44 2.40 46.54
CA ARG A 246 -2.35 1.55 47.00
C ARG A 246 -2.89 0.30 47.71
N CYS A 247 -3.99 0.46 48.43
CA CYS A 247 -4.51 -0.53 49.36
C CYS A 247 -5.60 -1.45 48.77
N ASP A 248 -6.25 -1.04 47.67
CA ASP A 248 -7.32 -1.79 47.00
C ASP A 248 -7.40 -1.46 45.50
N ASP A 249 -8.24 -2.20 44.74
CA ASP A 249 -8.46 -2.04 43.29
C ASP A 249 -9.34 -0.84 42.91
N SER A 250 -9.70 0.00 43.88
CA SER A 250 -10.43 1.23 43.61
C SER A 250 -9.55 2.24 42.88
N ARG A 251 -10.18 3.05 42.02
CA ARG A 251 -9.48 4.00 41.14
C ARG A 251 -9.92 5.43 41.38
N LEU A 252 -8.97 6.34 41.28
CA LEU A 252 -9.22 7.78 41.23
C LEU A 252 -8.92 8.29 39.83
N TYR A 253 -9.87 9.03 39.25
CA TYR A 253 -9.78 9.53 37.89
C TYR A 253 -9.44 11.02 37.87
N SER A 254 -8.61 11.44 36.92
CA SER A 254 -8.41 12.87 36.63
C SER A 254 -9.68 13.49 36.04
N PRO A 255 -9.79 14.83 35.99
CA PRO A 255 -10.71 15.49 35.08
C PRO A 255 -10.46 15.05 33.62
N VAL A 256 -11.52 15.04 32.82
CA VAL A 256 -11.46 14.66 31.40
C VAL A 256 -10.98 15.85 30.58
N LEU A 257 -9.94 15.68 29.77
CA LEU A 257 -9.62 16.59 28.68
C LEU A 257 -10.52 16.27 27.50
N GLN A 258 -11.35 17.21 27.08
CA GLN A 258 -12.19 17.08 25.89
C GLN A 258 -11.54 17.80 24.71
N THR A 259 -11.42 17.09 23.59
CA THR A 259 -10.82 17.60 22.36
C THR A 259 -11.66 17.22 21.15
N TYR A 260 -11.48 17.93 20.04
CA TYR A 260 -12.34 17.85 18.86
C TYR A 260 -11.50 17.75 17.58
N TYR A 261 -12.01 16.97 16.63
CA TYR A 261 -11.40 16.79 15.31
C TYR A 261 -12.44 16.98 14.20
N LYS A 262 -11.94 17.34 13.01
CA LYS A 262 -12.65 17.31 11.73
C LYS A 262 -11.78 16.53 10.74
N VAL A 263 -12.34 15.56 10.05
CA VAL A 263 -11.63 14.81 9.01
C VAL A 263 -11.57 15.68 7.75
N ASN A 264 -10.39 15.73 7.13
CA ASN A 264 -10.18 16.37 5.85
C ASN A 264 -11.02 15.69 4.75
N THR A 265 -11.26 16.40 3.66
CA THR A 265 -11.85 15.86 2.44
C THR A 265 -10.74 15.89 1.42
N ASN A 266 -10.36 14.74 0.88
CA ASN A 266 -9.32 14.71 -0.13
C ASN A 266 -9.85 15.29 -1.45
N PRO A 267 -8.98 15.76 -2.35
CA PRO A 267 -9.42 16.23 -3.66
C PRO A 267 -9.93 15.07 -4.52
N ASP A 268 -11.08 15.26 -5.14
CA ASP A 268 -11.64 14.32 -6.10
C ASP A 268 -11.34 14.79 -7.52
N ILE A 269 -10.88 13.87 -8.38
CA ILE A 269 -10.74 14.13 -9.81
C ILE A 269 -12.12 14.16 -10.45
N VAL A 270 -12.39 15.22 -11.20
CA VAL A 270 -13.69 15.52 -11.80
C VAL A 270 -13.54 15.95 -13.26
N ASP A 271 -14.64 15.89 -14.00
CA ASP A 271 -14.77 16.62 -15.26
C ASP A 271 -15.03 18.12 -14.94
N PRO A 272 -14.16 19.06 -15.38
CA PRO A 272 -14.36 20.49 -15.14
C PRO A 272 -15.62 21.05 -15.79
N GLU A 273 -16.16 20.41 -16.84
CA GLU A 273 -17.41 20.80 -17.48
C GLU A 273 -18.64 20.13 -16.84
N ASN A 274 -18.41 19.17 -15.93
CA ASN A 274 -19.44 18.39 -15.24
C ASN A 274 -20.43 17.71 -16.22
N THR A 275 -19.90 17.21 -17.33
CA THR A 275 -20.60 16.47 -18.39
C THR A 275 -20.36 14.96 -18.33
N CYS A 276 -19.30 14.53 -17.65
CA CYS A 276 -18.94 13.13 -17.43
C CYS A 276 -18.88 12.81 -15.93
N GLU A 277 -19.44 11.66 -15.52
CA GLU A 277 -19.42 11.18 -14.12
C GLU A 277 -18.06 10.60 -13.70
N MET A 278 -17.08 10.58 -14.62
CA MET A 278 -15.72 10.04 -14.41
C MET A 278 -15.69 8.55 -14.05
N ASP A 279 -16.69 7.79 -14.51
CA ASP A 279 -16.77 6.34 -14.33
C ASP A 279 -15.58 5.62 -14.99
N PRO A 280 -15.04 4.54 -14.37
CA PRO A 280 -13.99 3.74 -14.98
C PRO A 280 -14.42 3.13 -16.34
N ASP A 281 -13.49 3.11 -17.30
CA ASP A 281 -13.64 2.65 -18.70
C ASP A 281 -14.67 3.41 -19.54
N ALA A 282 -15.38 4.38 -18.99
CA ALA A 282 -16.31 5.18 -19.77
C ALA A 282 -15.53 6.03 -20.79
N GLN A 283 -16.02 6.06 -22.03
CA GLN A 283 -15.35 6.80 -23.10
C GLN A 283 -15.21 8.29 -22.80
N CYS A 284 -16.20 8.91 -22.15
CA CYS A 284 -16.09 10.31 -21.72
C CYS A 284 -14.98 10.54 -20.69
N THR A 285 -14.69 9.56 -19.83
CA THR A 285 -13.61 9.63 -18.85
C THR A 285 -12.26 9.61 -19.56
N ILE A 286 -12.10 8.73 -20.54
CA ILE A 286 -10.89 8.65 -21.38
C ILE A 286 -10.69 9.97 -22.12
N GLU A 287 -11.72 10.51 -22.78
CA GLU A 287 -11.65 11.77 -23.53
C GLU A 287 -11.41 12.99 -22.61
N THR A 288 -11.90 12.96 -21.38
CA THR A 288 -11.65 14.04 -20.39
C THR A 288 -10.20 14.02 -19.92
N ILE A 289 -9.65 12.83 -19.66
CA ILE A 289 -8.28 12.66 -19.16
C ILE A 289 -7.25 12.76 -20.30
N LEU A 290 -7.58 12.26 -21.49
CA LEU A 290 -6.73 12.21 -22.68
C LEU A 290 -7.39 13.00 -23.83
N PRO A 291 -7.40 14.35 -23.77
CA PRO A 291 -8.20 15.21 -24.64
C PRO A 291 -7.84 15.15 -26.14
N ASP A 292 -6.63 14.72 -26.46
CA ASP A 292 -6.15 14.68 -27.86
C ASP A 292 -6.42 13.31 -28.52
N VAL A 293 -6.88 12.31 -27.75
CA VAL A 293 -7.18 10.97 -28.26
C VAL A 293 -8.39 11.01 -29.20
N GLY A 294 -8.29 10.29 -30.31
CA GLY A 294 -9.25 10.36 -31.42
C GLY A 294 -8.98 11.50 -32.40
N GLY A 295 -8.09 12.44 -32.08
CA GLY A 295 -7.67 13.57 -32.91
C GLY A 295 -6.55 13.24 -33.90
N SER A 296 -5.78 14.26 -34.28
CA SER A 296 -4.62 14.13 -35.17
C SER A 296 -3.52 13.25 -34.59
N ASP A 297 -3.31 13.34 -33.29
CA ASP A 297 -2.19 12.69 -32.60
C ASP A 297 -2.41 11.18 -32.51
N SER A 298 -3.65 10.72 -32.66
CA SER A 298 -4.01 9.30 -32.74
C SER A 298 -3.72 8.67 -34.09
N THR A 299 -3.17 9.40 -35.07
CA THR A 299 -2.92 8.89 -36.43
C THR A 299 -1.44 9.00 -36.80
N ASN A 300 -0.84 7.90 -37.28
CA ASN A 300 0.57 7.91 -37.69
C ASN A 300 0.76 8.51 -39.09
N SER A 301 2.02 8.64 -39.52
CA SER A 301 2.40 9.15 -40.84
C SER A 301 1.85 8.34 -42.05
N LYS A 302 1.37 7.12 -41.82
CA LYS A 302 0.78 6.21 -42.81
C LYS A 302 -0.75 6.20 -42.84
N GLY A 303 -1.39 6.92 -41.91
CA GLY A 303 -2.84 6.98 -41.78
C GLY A 303 -3.45 5.90 -40.87
N CYS A 304 -2.63 5.07 -40.21
CA CYS A 304 -3.12 4.15 -39.18
C CYS A 304 -3.57 4.96 -37.97
N LYS A 305 -4.73 4.61 -37.40
CA LYS A 305 -5.30 5.31 -36.24
C LYS A 305 -5.48 4.38 -35.04
N SER A 306 -5.07 4.83 -33.86
CA SER A 306 -5.30 4.14 -32.57
C SER A 306 -5.86 5.07 -31.50
N THR A 307 -6.92 4.63 -30.81
CA THR A 307 -7.58 5.41 -29.73
C THR A 307 -7.43 4.78 -28.35
N ASN A 308 -6.67 3.69 -28.24
CA ASN A 308 -6.50 2.92 -27.02
C ASN A 308 -5.04 2.49 -26.78
N TYR A 309 -4.12 2.84 -27.68
CA TYR A 309 -2.69 2.59 -27.53
C TYR A 309 -1.86 3.84 -27.80
N THR A 310 -0.71 3.93 -27.13
CA THR A 310 0.40 4.81 -27.48
C THR A 310 1.49 4.00 -28.20
N GLY A 311 1.88 4.48 -29.37
CA GLY A 311 2.95 3.93 -30.21
C GLY A 311 4.17 4.84 -30.30
N LYS A 312 5.07 4.56 -31.25
CA LYS A 312 6.21 5.44 -31.55
C LYS A 312 5.77 6.80 -32.09
N GLU A 313 4.69 6.84 -32.87
CA GLU A 313 4.14 8.07 -33.46
C GLU A 313 2.77 8.43 -32.88
N VAL A 314 1.86 7.46 -32.71
CA VAL A 314 0.49 7.75 -32.26
C VAL A 314 0.41 7.94 -30.77
N ASN A 315 -0.34 8.97 -30.36
CA ASN A 315 -0.55 9.36 -28.96
C ASN A 315 0.77 9.47 -28.18
N ASN A 316 1.86 9.86 -28.87
CA ASN A 316 3.19 10.03 -28.31
C ASN A 316 3.81 11.37 -28.77
N PRO A 317 3.91 12.39 -27.89
CA PRO A 317 3.61 12.33 -26.46
C PRO A 317 2.11 12.19 -26.15
N LEU A 318 1.79 11.47 -25.07
CA LEU A 318 0.44 11.34 -24.53
C LEU A 318 0.13 12.53 -23.62
N ARG A 319 -0.84 13.37 -24.01
CA ARG A 319 -1.31 14.48 -23.18
C ARG A 319 -2.32 13.98 -22.14
N ILE A 320 -2.12 14.38 -20.89
CA ILE A 320 -2.93 14.02 -19.74
C ILE A 320 -3.43 15.29 -19.06
N THR A 321 -4.74 15.36 -18.81
CA THR A 321 -5.41 16.42 -18.08
C THR A 321 -6.12 15.84 -16.87
N LEU A 322 -5.81 16.33 -15.68
CA LEU A 322 -6.44 15.91 -14.43
C LEU A 322 -6.95 17.16 -13.70
N SER A 323 -8.27 17.33 -13.68
CA SER A 323 -8.93 18.39 -12.92
C SER A 323 -9.46 17.82 -11.61
N ALA A 324 -9.30 18.56 -10.53
CA ALA A 324 -9.80 18.15 -9.22
C ALA A 324 -10.45 19.29 -8.46
N ASN A 325 -11.44 18.94 -7.66
CA ASN A 325 -12.10 19.85 -6.72
C ASN A 325 -11.74 19.45 -5.30
N ASP A 326 -11.43 20.45 -4.47
CA ASP A 326 -11.28 20.29 -3.03
C ASP A 326 -12.43 21.04 -2.35
N VAL A 327 -13.29 20.30 -1.65
CA VAL A 327 -14.47 20.84 -0.97
C VAL A 327 -14.09 21.74 0.22
N ASN A 328 -12.89 21.57 0.77
CA ASN A 328 -12.44 22.26 1.97
C ASN A 328 -11.68 23.57 1.64
N ASP A 329 -10.73 23.55 0.70
CA ASP A 329 -10.06 24.73 0.12
C ASP A 329 -9.14 24.33 -1.06
N ASP A 330 -9.35 24.88 -2.26
CA ASP A 330 -8.54 24.57 -3.46
C ASP A 330 -7.07 25.01 -3.34
N ASN A 331 -6.75 25.93 -2.41
CA ASN A 331 -5.38 26.36 -2.15
C ASN A 331 -4.51 25.28 -1.48
N GLU A 332 -5.10 24.19 -1.00
CA GLU A 332 -4.38 23.08 -0.37
C GLU A 332 -3.81 22.08 -1.39
N ILE A 333 -4.31 22.06 -2.64
CA ILE A 333 -3.85 21.13 -3.69
C ILE A 333 -2.37 21.38 -4.03
N LYS A 334 -1.52 20.37 -3.75
CA LYS A 334 -0.04 20.41 -3.89
C LYS A 334 0.50 19.68 -5.11
N GLY A 335 -0.19 18.65 -5.58
CA GLY A 335 0.34 17.82 -6.65
C GLY A 335 -0.66 16.85 -7.25
N VAL A 336 -0.15 16.02 -8.15
CA VAL A 336 -0.89 14.95 -8.82
C VAL A 336 0.01 13.75 -9.02
N VAL A 337 -0.57 12.55 -8.95
CA VAL A 337 0.08 11.29 -9.27
C VAL A 337 -0.64 10.66 -10.45
N ALA A 338 0.10 10.23 -11.45
CA ALA A 338 -0.35 9.38 -12.55
C ALA A 338 0.46 8.08 -12.53
N TRP A 339 -0.21 6.93 -12.62
CA TRP A 339 0.40 5.62 -12.42
C TRP A 339 -0.12 4.60 -13.43
N PHE A 340 0.79 4.07 -14.24
CA PHE A 340 0.55 2.98 -15.18
C PHE A 340 0.97 1.66 -14.52
N SER A 341 -0.01 0.82 -14.17
CA SER A 341 0.20 -0.43 -13.43
C SER A 341 -0.33 -1.63 -14.20
N LYS A 342 0.44 -2.72 -14.25
CA LYS A 342 -0.07 -4.03 -14.68
C LYS A 342 -0.64 -4.87 -13.54
N SER A 343 -0.35 -4.55 -12.28
CA SER A 343 -0.64 -5.42 -11.13
C SER A 343 -1.89 -5.04 -10.30
N ASN A 344 -2.69 -4.06 -10.73
CA ASN A 344 -3.86 -3.52 -10.02
C ASN A 344 -3.59 -3.06 -8.58
N ASN A 345 -2.33 -2.95 -8.16
CA ASN A 345 -1.94 -2.66 -6.78
C ASN A 345 -0.89 -1.55 -6.71
N PRO A 346 -1.25 -0.30 -7.09
CA PRO A 346 -0.36 0.83 -6.89
C PRO A 346 0.01 0.96 -5.40
N PRO A 347 1.21 1.45 -5.06
CA PRO A 347 1.64 1.59 -3.68
C PRO A 347 0.75 2.61 -2.96
N LYS A 348 0.38 2.32 -1.71
CA LYS A 348 -0.58 3.14 -0.95
C LYS A 348 0.07 4.30 -0.18
N LEU A 349 1.16 4.01 0.53
CA LEU A 349 1.90 4.95 1.37
C LEU A 349 3.41 5.00 1.01
N PRO A 350 3.77 5.26 -0.27
CA PRO A 350 5.17 5.37 -0.66
C PRO A 350 5.83 6.59 -0.04
N LYS A 351 7.15 6.50 0.18
CA LYS A 351 7.94 7.56 0.79
C LYS A 351 8.82 8.27 -0.23
N ILE A 352 8.96 9.59 -0.12
CA ILE A 352 9.96 10.35 -0.86
C ILE A 352 11.35 10.04 -0.29
N VAL A 353 12.25 9.58 -1.15
CA VAL A 353 13.66 9.32 -0.86
C VAL A 353 14.56 10.26 -1.66
N SER A 354 15.81 10.39 -1.24
CA SER A 354 16.75 11.37 -1.82
C SER A 354 17.38 10.92 -3.14
N THR A 355 17.30 9.64 -3.51
CA THR A 355 18.02 9.07 -4.65
C THR A 355 17.06 8.30 -5.56
N TYR A 356 17.06 8.64 -6.84
CA TYR A 356 16.38 7.89 -7.89
C TYR A 356 17.27 6.73 -8.36
N THR A 357 16.69 5.54 -8.47
CA THR A 357 17.39 4.33 -8.95
C THR A 357 16.97 4.05 -10.39
N TYR A 358 15.82 3.40 -10.55
CA TYR A 358 15.17 3.10 -11.82
C TYR A 358 13.70 2.75 -11.55
N THR A 359 12.88 2.87 -12.58
CA THR A 359 11.46 2.52 -12.58
C THR A 359 11.24 1.12 -13.15
N ASP A 360 10.37 0.32 -12.52
CA ASP A 360 9.89 -0.93 -13.12
C ASP A 360 8.97 -0.60 -14.29
N ILE A 361 9.26 -1.13 -15.47
CA ILE A 361 8.46 -0.88 -16.68
C ILE A 361 7.01 -1.38 -16.56
N ASN A 362 6.71 -2.27 -15.61
CA ASN A 362 5.33 -2.73 -15.35
C ASN A 362 4.58 -1.87 -14.32
N GLU A 363 5.29 -0.98 -13.62
CA GLU A 363 4.78 -0.13 -12.53
C GLU A 363 5.39 1.27 -12.63
N MET A 364 4.91 2.04 -13.61
CA MET A 364 5.44 3.36 -13.93
C MET A 364 4.61 4.45 -13.27
N GLY A 365 5.20 5.15 -12.30
CA GLY A 365 4.59 6.26 -11.60
C GLY A 365 5.27 7.58 -11.91
N PHE A 366 4.47 8.62 -12.10
CA PHE A 366 4.90 10.02 -12.14
C PHE A 366 4.13 10.79 -11.08
N MET A 367 4.85 11.56 -10.27
CA MET A 367 4.24 12.50 -9.34
C MET A 367 4.76 13.90 -9.66
N ILE A 368 3.84 14.82 -9.92
CA ILE A 368 4.13 16.25 -10.03
C ILE A 368 3.75 16.86 -8.69
N LEU A 369 4.74 17.28 -7.91
CA LEU A 369 4.54 17.86 -6.58
C LEU A 369 5.31 19.17 -6.47
N ASN A 370 4.59 20.27 -6.19
CA ASN A 370 5.16 21.63 -6.14
C ASN A 370 6.03 21.95 -7.38
N ASP A 371 5.49 21.69 -8.57
CA ASP A 371 6.13 21.91 -9.88
C ASP A 371 7.40 21.08 -10.15
N GLN A 372 7.67 20.06 -9.33
CA GLN A 372 8.78 19.12 -9.52
C GLN A 372 8.26 17.74 -9.90
N VAL A 373 8.99 17.03 -10.78
CA VAL A 373 8.64 15.68 -11.21
C VAL A 373 9.43 14.64 -10.41
N TYR A 374 8.70 13.72 -9.81
CA TYR A 374 9.22 12.55 -9.13
C TYR A 374 8.86 11.31 -9.94
N GLY A 375 9.80 10.38 -10.04
CA GLY A 375 9.60 9.07 -10.64
C GLY A 375 9.49 7.97 -9.59
N SER A 376 8.73 6.92 -9.88
CA SER A 376 8.70 5.74 -9.04
C SER A 376 10.02 4.98 -9.13
N ASN A 377 10.57 4.60 -7.98
CA ASN A 377 11.66 3.63 -7.90
C ASN A 377 11.09 2.20 -7.95
N ASN A 378 11.94 1.24 -8.24
CA ASN A 378 11.62 -0.19 -8.25
C ASN A 378 11.12 -0.76 -6.90
N ASP A 379 11.42 -0.08 -5.79
CA ASP A 379 10.92 -0.39 -4.45
C ASP A 379 9.63 0.38 -4.11
N ASN A 380 9.02 1.01 -5.12
CA ASN A 380 7.83 1.85 -5.04
C ASN A 380 8.00 3.14 -4.21
N SER A 381 9.23 3.56 -3.89
CA SER A 381 9.49 4.89 -3.33
C SER A 381 9.44 5.99 -4.40
N TRP A 382 9.29 7.24 -3.98
CA TRP A 382 9.34 8.41 -4.87
C TRP A 382 10.71 9.06 -4.81
N ALA A 383 11.29 9.43 -5.95
CA ALA A 383 12.51 10.22 -5.98
C ALA A 383 12.46 11.27 -7.10
N LEU A 384 13.08 12.42 -6.84
CA LEU A 384 13.18 13.49 -7.82
C LEU A 384 14.00 12.99 -9.03
N VAL A 385 13.45 13.14 -10.24
CA VAL A 385 14.10 12.70 -11.47
C VAL A 385 14.78 13.86 -12.20
N ALA A 386 15.97 13.60 -12.74
CA ALA A 386 16.66 14.56 -13.58
C ALA A 386 15.96 14.66 -14.95
N ASP A 387 15.85 15.88 -15.47
CA ASP A 387 15.21 16.17 -16.76
C ASP A 387 13.81 15.55 -16.92
N ASN A 388 13.09 15.38 -15.80
CA ASN A 388 11.77 14.78 -15.72
C ASN A 388 11.66 13.40 -16.41
N THR A 389 12.75 12.64 -16.44
CA THR A 389 12.87 11.41 -17.25
C THR A 389 13.02 10.17 -16.37
N LEU A 390 12.16 9.17 -16.62
CA LEU A 390 12.26 7.85 -16.01
C LEU A 390 13.24 6.97 -16.79
N LYS A 391 13.92 6.09 -16.06
CA LYS A 391 14.87 5.12 -16.59
C LYS A 391 14.52 3.71 -16.15
N ASN A 392 14.78 2.74 -17.01
CA ASN A 392 14.69 1.33 -16.63
C ASN A 392 15.94 0.84 -15.89
N SER A 393 15.93 -0.44 -15.51
CA SER A 393 17.03 -1.12 -14.79
C SER A 393 18.37 -1.13 -15.55
N GLU A 394 18.35 -0.90 -16.86
CA GLU A 394 19.55 -0.82 -17.70
C GLU A 394 20.05 0.63 -17.86
N GLY A 395 19.35 1.60 -17.29
CA GLY A 395 19.68 3.02 -17.36
C GLY A 395 19.20 3.72 -18.64
N ASN A 396 18.42 3.03 -19.48
CA ASN A 396 17.81 3.61 -20.67
C ASN A 396 16.59 4.45 -20.30
N ASN A 397 16.40 5.58 -20.98
CA ASN A 397 15.22 6.43 -20.78
C ASN A 397 13.98 5.69 -21.30
N ILE A 398 12.92 5.63 -20.51
CA ILE A 398 11.67 4.94 -20.91
C ILE A 398 10.49 5.89 -21.07
N ALA A 399 10.48 7.00 -20.32
CA ALA A 399 9.46 8.03 -20.47
C ALA A 399 9.92 9.38 -19.92
N ARG A 400 9.35 10.48 -20.42
CA ARG A 400 9.65 11.85 -19.97
C ARG A 400 8.39 12.68 -19.82
N VAL A 401 8.31 13.45 -18.74
CA VAL A 401 7.22 14.41 -18.51
C VAL A 401 7.63 15.80 -18.99
N SER A 402 6.78 16.44 -19.78
CA SER A 402 6.99 17.80 -20.30
C SER A 402 5.69 18.61 -20.31
N ASP A 403 5.78 19.88 -20.72
CA ASP A 403 4.65 20.80 -20.90
C ASP A 403 3.73 20.92 -19.67
N ILE A 404 4.30 20.83 -18.47
CA ILE A 404 3.54 20.88 -17.21
C ILE A 404 2.94 22.26 -17.01
N SER A 405 1.62 22.30 -16.82
CA SER A 405 0.89 23.49 -16.43
C SER A 405 -0.12 23.18 -15.33
N LYS A 406 -0.33 24.16 -14.45
CA LYS A 406 -1.32 24.12 -13.37
C LYS A 406 -2.20 25.36 -13.47
N THR A 407 -3.50 25.18 -13.58
CA THR A 407 -4.47 26.27 -13.62
C THR A 407 -5.51 26.12 -12.54
N SER A 408 -5.89 27.23 -11.89
CA SER A 408 -6.94 27.26 -10.88
C SER A 408 -8.11 28.10 -11.38
N ASN A 409 -9.31 27.51 -11.47
CA ASN A 409 -10.52 28.19 -11.92
C ASN A 409 -11.68 27.83 -10.98
N GLY A 410 -12.15 28.82 -10.20
CA GLY A 410 -13.43 28.73 -9.50
C GLY A 410 -13.58 27.59 -8.48
N GLY A 411 -12.52 27.22 -7.77
CA GLY A 411 -12.52 26.10 -6.82
C GLY A 411 -12.03 24.77 -7.38
N SER A 412 -11.63 24.75 -8.66
CA SER A 412 -11.04 23.58 -9.33
C SER A 412 -9.60 23.85 -9.74
N VAL A 413 -8.74 22.84 -9.61
CA VAL A 413 -7.34 22.87 -10.04
C VAL A 413 -7.14 21.82 -11.13
N THR A 414 -6.61 22.24 -12.26
CA THR A 414 -6.29 21.37 -13.39
C THR A 414 -4.78 21.28 -13.58
N TYR A 415 -4.28 20.05 -13.63
CA TYR A 415 -2.93 19.72 -14.10
C TYR A 415 -3.02 19.23 -15.54
N ASP A 416 -2.25 19.84 -16.44
CA ASP A 416 -2.11 19.44 -17.85
C ASP A 416 -0.63 19.25 -18.14
N PHE A 417 -0.27 18.06 -18.63
CA PHE A 417 1.11 17.68 -18.91
C PHE A 417 1.15 16.60 -19.98
N LYS A 418 2.36 16.37 -20.53
CA LYS A 418 2.60 15.36 -21.56
C LYS A 418 3.59 14.31 -21.08
N ILE A 419 3.36 13.07 -21.48
CA ILE A 419 4.28 11.95 -21.28
C ILE A 419 4.74 11.44 -22.65
N GLU A 420 6.03 11.58 -22.94
CA GLU A 420 6.67 10.98 -24.11
C GLU A 420 7.25 9.62 -23.71
N PHE A 421 6.93 8.56 -24.45
CA PHE A 421 7.51 7.24 -24.27
C PHE A 421 8.64 6.99 -25.27
N PHE A 422 9.75 6.42 -24.80
CA PHE A 422 10.91 6.17 -25.65
C PHE A 422 11.00 4.69 -26.07
N SER A 423 11.32 4.49 -27.35
CA SER A 423 11.71 3.18 -27.88
C SER A 423 13.20 2.93 -27.66
N ASN A 424 13.52 1.78 -27.07
CA ASN A 424 14.84 1.28 -26.77
C ASN A 424 15.02 -0.14 -27.33
N ALA A 425 16.25 -0.65 -27.34
CA ALA A 425 16.58 -1.93 -27.98
C ALA A 425 16.23 -3.19 -27.18
N THR A 426 15.92 -3.09 -25.89
CA THR A 426 15.91 -4.24 -24.97
C THR A 426 14.70 -4.28 -24.05
N LEU A 427 14.38 -3.18 -23.38
CA LEU A 427 13.36 -3.16 -22.33
C LEU A 427 12.50 -1.90 -22.42
N ASN A 428 11.41 -2.02 -23.18
CA ASN A 428 10.43 -0.96 -23.39
C ASN A 428 9.20 -1.11 -22.49
N PRO A 429 8.54 0.00 -22.13
CA PRO A 429 7.17 -0.03 -21.68
C PRO A 429 6.29 -0.66 -22.77
N GLN A 430 5.67 -1.80 -22.45
CA GLN A 430 4.88 -2.56 -23.42
C GLN A 430 3.67 -3.25 -22.78
N GLY A 431 2.58 -3.43 -23.53
CA GLY A 431 1.36 -4.10 -23.10
C GLY A 431 0.30 -3.14 -22.55
N VAL A 432 -0.76 -3.70 -21.97
CA VAL A 432 -1.89 -2.95 -21.41
C VAL A 432 -1.66 -2.63 -19.94
N TYR A 433 -1.83 -1.36 -19.57
CA TYR A 433 -1.68 -0.84 -18.21
C TYR A 433 -3.02 -0.28 -17.73
N ASN A 434 -3.30 -0.49 -16.46
CA ASN A 434 -4.30 0.31 -15.77
C ASN A 434 -3.73 1.71 -15.56
N PHE A 435 -4.42 2.73 -16.04
CA PHE A 435 -4.15 4.11 -15.70
C PHE A 435 -4.87 4.46 -14.39
N ASN A 436 -4.07 4.79 -13.38
CA ASN A 436 -4.55 5.19 -12.06
C ASN A 436 -4.08 6.62 -11.77
N ALA A 437 -4.90 7.40 -11.09
CA ALA A 437 -4.53 8.75 -10.72
C ALA A 437 -5.11 9.18 -9.37
N VAL A 438 -4.44 10.15 -8.74
CA VAL A 438 -4.91 10.85 -7.54
C VAL A 438 -4.35 12.26 -7.52
N VAL A 439 -5.12 13.22 -7.03
CA VAL A 439 -4.64 14.58 -6.75
C VAL A 439 -4.33 14.70 -5.27
N LEU A 440 -3.19 15.31 -4.96
CA LEU A 440 -2.64 15.41 -3.62
C LEU A 440 -2.91 16.79 -3.04
N ASP A 441 -3.43 16.84 -1.82
CA ASP A 441 -3.50 18.06 -1.01
C ASP A 441 -2.39 18.11 0.05
N SER A 442 -2.53 19.06 0.98
CA SER A 442 -1.59 19.27 2.07
C SER A 442 -1.63 18.19 3.17
N TYR A 443 -2.74 17.45 3.31
CA TYR A 443 -2.92 16.38 4.29
C TYR A 443 -2.50 15.01 3.77
N MET A 444 -2.36 14.87 2.45
CA MET A 444 -1.83 13.68 1.78
C MET A 444 -0.30 13.69 1.66
N THR A 445 0.37 14.77 2.06
CA THR A 445 1.83 14.89 2.11
C THR A 445 2.32 14.92 3.55
N LEU A 446 2.72 13.77 4.09
CA LEU A 446 3.08 13.64 5.51
C LEU A 446 4.43 14.28 5.82
N SER A 447 4.60 14.68 7.08
CA SER A 447 5.78 15.44 7.52
C SER A 447 7.10 14.69 7.40
N ASP A 448 7.06 13.36 7.33
CA ASP A 448 8.24 12.51 7.17
C ASP A 448 8.57 12.21 5.69
N GLY A 449 7.82 12.80 4.74
CA GLY A 449 7.96 12.60 3.30
C GLY A 449 7.11 11.46 2.73
N THR A 450 6.27 10.82 3.54
CA THR A 450 5.31 9.82 3.05
C THR A 450 4.19 10.49 2.26
N ILE A 451 3.81 9.89 1.13
CA ILE A 451 2.71 10.32 0.28
C ILE A 451 1.55 9.37 0.50
N ASP A 452 0.40 9.91 0.92
CA ASP A 452 -0.83 9.14 0.92
C ASP A 452 -1.47 9.19 -0.45
N GLN A 453 -1.38 8.09 -1.16
CA GLN A 453 -2.05 7.84 -2.43
C GLN A 453 -2.89 6.56 -2.33
N SER A 454 -3.32 6.20 -1.12
CA SER A 454 -4.03 4.95 -0.84
C SER A 454 -5.46 4.93 -1.37
N HIS A 455 -5.99 6.09 -1.74
CA HIS A 455 -7.30 6.32 -2.37
C HIS A 455 -7.19 6.60 -3.88
N MET A 456 -6.07 6.22 -4.50
CA MET A 456 -5.90 6.33 -5.94
C MET A 456 -6.96 5.51 -6.69
N VAL A 457 -7.53 6.11 -7.73
CA VAL A 457 -8.61 5.52 -8.53
C VAL A 457 -8.07 5.04 -9.87
N ARG A 458 -8.51 3.86 -10.29
CA ARG A 458 -8.27 3.32 -11.63
C ARG A 458 -9.32 3.86 -12.60
N TYR A 459 -8.89 4.51 -13.68
CA TYR A 459 -9.79 5.15 -14.65
C TYR A 459 -10.01 4.34 -15.91
N PHE A 460 -8.98 3.80 -16.55
CA PHE A 460 -9.12 3.03 -17.79
C PHE A 460 -7.89 2.17 -18.04
N ASP A 461 -8.00 1.25 -18.99
CA ASP A 461 -6.88 0.50 -19.54
C ASP A 461 -6.29 1.25 -20.74
N TRP A 462 -4.96 1.33 -20.78
CA TRP A 462 -4.22 1.98 -21.85
C TRP A 462 -3.08 1.09 -22.35
N GLY A 463 -3.06 0.85 -23.65
CA GLY A 463 -1.99 0.12 -24.30
C GLY A 463 -0.77 0.99 -24.53
N ILE A 464 0.42 0.44 -24.33
CA ILE A 464 1.68 1.07 -24.73
C ILE A 464 2.45 0.03 -25.52
N ASP A 465 2.95 0.39 -26.70
CA ASP A 465 3.83 -0.48 -27.49
C ASP A 465 4.87 0.36 -28.24
N MET A 466 6.14 0.10 -27.99
CA MET A 466 7.27 0.86 -28.57
C MET A 466 8.11 0.01 -29.52
N GLU A 467 7.61 -1.16 -29.94
CA GLU A 467 8.29 -2.09 -30.86
C GLU A 467 7.54 -2.15 -32.18
N ASP A 468 8.26 -2.28 -33.30
CA ASP A 468 7.60 -2.45 -34.59
C ASP A 468 7.15 -3.92 -34.75
N PRO A 469 6.07 -4.18 -35.50
CA PRO A 469 5.76 -5.53 -35.93
C PRO A 469 6.90 -6.09 -36.80
N ILE A 470 6.92 -7.39 -37.02
CA ILE A 470 7.90 -8.10 -37.84
C ILE A 470 7.15 -8.83 -38.95
N VAL A 471 7.58 -8.62 -40.21
CA VAL A 471 7.07 -9.33 -41.38
C VAL A 471 8.14 -10.33 -41.85
N THR A 472 7.86 -11.62 -41.75
CA THR A 472 8.69 -12.74 -42.20
C THR A 472 7.98 -13.54 -43.30
N ASP A 473 8.74 -14.44 -43.93
CA ASP A 473 8.23 -15.40 -44.93
C ASP A 473 7.36 -14.74 -46.02
N PHE A 474 7.77 -13.53 -46.43
CA PHE A 474 7.18 -12.76 -47.51
C PHE A 474 7.78 -13.21 -48.84
N ASP A 475 7.30 -14.33 -49.37
CA ASP A 475 7.86 -15.01 -50.54
C ASP A 475 6.83 -15.58 -51.52
N GLU A 476 7.31 -15.98 -52.70
CA GLU A 476 6.48 -16.56 -53.77
C GLU A 476 6.67 -18.07 -53.89
N ASP A 477 5.56 -18.78 -54.14
CA ASP A 477 5.56 -20.14 -54.69
C ASP A 477 4.88 -20.14 -56.08
N VAL A 478 5.65 -20.46 -57.12
CA VAL A 478 5.20 -20.31 -58.51
C VAL A 478 4.24 -21.43 -58.89
N LEU A 479 2.99 -21.08 -59.22
CA LEU A 479 1.95 -22.02 -59.61
C LEU A 479 1.91 -22.24 -61.12
N THR A 480 1.95 -21.15 -61.88
CA THR A 480 1.89 -21.15 -63.35
C THR A 480 2.83 -20.07 -63.91
N PRO A 481 2.99 -19.94 -65.24
CA PRO A 481 3.81 -18.87 -65.80
C PRO A 481 3.35 -17.45 -65.42
N THR A 482 2.06 -17.25 -65.15
CA THR A 482 1.51 -15.92 -64.78
C THR A 482 0.98 -15.86 -63.36
N THR A 483 0.91 -16.97 -62.62
CA THR A 483 0.37 -16.98 -61.26
C THR A 483 1.30 -17.60 -60.24
N PHE A 484 1.29 -17.06 -59.04
CA PHE A 484 2.03 -17.56 -57.89
C PHE A 484 1.22 -17.40 -56.60
N THR A 485 1.53 -18.17 -55.58
CA THR A 485 1.07 -17.93 -54.21
C THR A 485 2.06 -16.99 -53.53
N LEU A 486 1.57 -15.87 -53.01
CA LEU A 486 2.31 -14.99 -52.12
C LEU A 486 1.96 -15.39 -50.68
N SER A 487 2.95 -15.78 -49.89
CA SER A 487 2.76 -16.08 -48.47
C SER A 487 3.31 -14.95 -47.61
N TRP A 488 2.79 -14.80 -46.39
CA TRP A 488 3.36 -13.89 -45.40
C TRP A 488 3.06 -14.33 -43.98
N ASP A 489 4.04 -14.08 -43.11
CA ASP A 489 3.92 -14.21 -41.67
C ASP A 489 4.17 -12.85 -41.02
N VAL A 490 3.28 -12.46 -40.11
CA VAL A 490 3.34 -11.18 -39.42
C VAL A 490 3.21 -11.40 -37.92
N ASP A 491 4.20 -10.94 -37.16
CA ASP A 491 4.17 -10.90 -35.69
C ASP A 491 4.08 -9.45 -35.23
N GLY A 492 3.08 -9.12 -34.41
CA GLY A 492 2.95 -7.80 -33.80
C GLY A 492 3.97 -7.50 -32.70
N THR A 493 4.82 -8.48 -32.37
CA THR A 493 5.90 -8.46 -31.38
C THR A 493 5.40 -8.31 -29.94
N LYS A 494 4.45 -7.41 -29.65
CA LYS A 494 3.94 -7.07 -28.30
C LYS A 494 2.49 -6.59 -28.25
N SER A 495 1.91 -6.16 -29.36
CA SER A 495 0.47 -5.94 -29.52
C SER A 495 -0.06 -6.74 -30.70
N ASN A 496 -1.38 -6.84 -30.87
CA ASN A 496 -1.93 -7.60 -31.99
C ASN A 496 -1.72 -6.86 -33.32
N ILE A 497 -1.64 -7.60 -34.41
CA ILE A 497 -1.73 -7.02 -35.76
C ILE A 497 -3.17 -6.57 -36.00
N ILE A 498 -3.32 -5.37 -36.55
CA ILE A 498 -4.63 -4.82 -36.91
C ILE A 498 -4.83 -4.83 -38.41
N ASP A 499 -3.79 -4.50 -39.18
CA ASP A 499 -3.91 -4.37 -40.63
C ASP A 499 -2.60 -4.75 -41.34
N PHE A 500 -2.72 -5.22 -42.58
CA PHE A 500 -1.61 -5.53 -43.46
C PHE A 500 -1.91 -4.99 -44.87
N ILE A 501 -0.98 -4.21 -45.42
CA ILE A 501 -1.14 -3.53 -46.71
C ILE A 501 -0.04 -3.98 -47.66
N ILE A 502 -0.43 -4.43 -48.85
CA ILE A 502 0.48 -4.82 -49.92
C ILE A 502 0.42 -3.79 -51.04
N ASN A 503 1.55 -3.12 -51.29
CA ASN A 503 1.77 -2.31 -52.47
C ASN A 503 2.55 -3.10 -53.52
N ALA A 504 2.35 -2.77 -54.79
CA ALA A 504 3.13 -3.32 -55.89
C ALA A 504 3.60 -2.23 -56.84
N TYR A 505 4.86 -2.31 -57.24
CA TYR A 505 5.49 -1.32 -58.12
C TYR A 505 6.33 -2.00 -59.18
N ARG A 506 6.42 -1.35 -60.34
CA ARG A 506 7.24 -1.84 -61.44
C ARG A 506 8.70 -1.42 -61.27
N VAL A 507 9.61 -2.38 -61.29
CA VAL A 507 11.06 -2.14 -61.14
C VAL A 507 11.83 -2.68 -62.34
N GLU A 508 12.78 -1.88 -62.84
CA GLU A 508 13.64 -2.19 -63.99
C GLU A 508 12.91 -2.69 -65.26
N PRO A 509 11.87 -1.99 -65.76
CA PRO A 509 11.30 -2.36 -67.04
C PRO A 509 12.33 -2.10 -68.14
N THR A 510 12.64 -3.15 -68.89
CA THR A 510 13.46 -3.00 -70.11
C THR A 510 12.67 -2.28 -71.19
N GLU A 511 13.34 -1.68 -72.19
CA GLU A 511 12.73 -0.89 -73.28
C GLU A 511 11.63 -1.64 -74.08
N ASN A 512 11.51 -2.96 -73.93
CA ASN A 512 10.51 -3.81 -74.57
C ASN A 512 9.58 -4.55 -73.58
N GLY A 513 9.62 -4.21 -72.29
CA GLY A 513 8.76 -4.84 -71.28
C GLY A 513 7.30 -4.39 -71.41
N ILE A 514 6.37 -5.33 -71.31
CA ILE A 514 4.94 -5.02 -71.23
C ILE A 514 4.62 -4.70 -69.77
N VAL A 515 3.88 -3.61 -69.55
CA VAL A 515 3.39 -3.19 -68.24
C VAL A 515 1.86 -3.17 -68.27
N GLY A 516 1.24 -3.84 -67.31
CA GLY A 516 -0.21 -3.93 -67.14
C GLY A 516 -0.58 -4.06 -65.67
N SER A 517 -1.83 -4.41 -65.39
CA SER A 517 -2.26 -4.64 -64.01
C SER A 517 -1.81 -6.00 -63.48
N ILE A 518 -1.74 -6.09 -62.16
CA ILE A 518 -1.63 -7.35 -61.42
C ILE A 518 -2.88 -7.51 -60.58
N SER A 519 -3.29 -8.75 -60.32
CA SER A 519 -4.51 -9.04 -59.57
C SER A 519 -4.27 -10.07 -58.49
N MET A 520 -4.95 -9.91 -57.35
CA MET A 520 -5.02 -10.94 -56.33
C MET A 520 -6.36 -11.64 -56.48
N THR A 521 -6.32 -12.91 -56.87
CA THR A 521 -7.48 -13.66 -57.38
C THR A 521 -8.10 -14.58 -56.33
N ASN A 522 -7.33 -14.95 -55.30
CA ASN A 522 -7.83 -15.74 -54.20
C ASN A 522 -7.07 -15.38 -52.90
N PRO A 523 -7.71 -14.69 -51.93
CA PRO A 523 -9.04 -14.08 -52.06
C PRO A 523 -9.06 -12.97 -53.13
N ASP A 524 -10.20 -12.71 -53.75
CA ASP A 524 -10.33 -11.60 -54.71
C ASP A 524 -10.22 -10.25 -53.98
N LYS A 525 -9.14 -9.52 -54.24
CA LYS A 525 -8.88 -8.16 -53.73
C LYS A 525 -8.77 -7.12 -54.86
N GLY A 526 -9.11 -7.51 -56.09
CA GLY A 526 -9.05 -6.65 -57.26
C GLY A 526 -7.64 -6.45 -57.82
N GLU A 527 -7.50 -5.40 -58.63
CA GLU A 527 -6.30 -5.13 -59.44
C GLU A 527 -5.50 -3.93 -58.93
N ILE A 528 -4.18 -4.05 -58.98
CA ILE A 528 -3.24 -2.93 -58.84
C ILE A 528 -2.74 -2.56 -60.24
N GLN A 529 -2.87 -1.28 -60.61
CA GLN A 529 -2.36 -0.74 -61.86
C GLN A 529 -0.89 -0.38 -61.70
N LEU A 530 -0.01 -1.00 -62.49
CA LEU A 530 1.42 -0.70 -62.50
C LEU A 530 1.72 0.39 -63.53
N SER A 531 2.65 1.29 -63.21
CA SER A 531 3.15 2.29 -64.15
C SER A 531 4.45 1.82 -64.81
N GLU A 532 4.80 2.40 -65.96
CA GLU A 532 6.05 2.08 -66.67
C GLU A 532 7.31 2.38 -65.86
N PHE A 533 7.23 3.19 -64.80
CA PHE A 533 8.37 3.42 -63.92
C PHE A 533 7.89 3.94 -62.57
N ASP A 534 7.90 3.07 -61.56
CA ASP A 534 7.62 3.47 -60.19
C ASP A 534 8.87 3.21 -59.33
N ASN A 535 9.50 4.31 -58.90
CA ASN A 535 10.46 4.27 -57.81
C ASN A 535 9.75 4.73 -56.54
N PRO A 536 9.06 3.83 -55.81
CA PRO A 536 8.34 4.21 -54.61
C PRO A 536 9.32 4.75 -53.58
N THR A 537 8.95 5.87 -52.95
CA THR A 537 9.64 6.33 -51.76
C THR A 537 9.12 5.59 -50.53
N SER A 538 9.83 5.69 -49.41
CA SER A 538 9.33 5.15 -48.15
C SER A 538 7.99 5.74 -47.76
N GLU A 539 7.63 6.95 -48.21
CA GLU A 539 6.33 7.57 -47.93
C GLU A 539 5.19 6.91 -48.72
N ASP A 540 5.46 6.36 -49.91
CA ASP A 540 4.44 5.78 -50.80
C ASP A 540 3.97 4.39 -50.37
N ILE A 541 4.82 3.66 -49.65
CA ILE A 541 4.56 2.29 -49.19
C ILE A 541 3.66 2.28 -47.94
N GLY A 542 2.67 1.38 -47.91
CA GLY A 542 1.85 1.08 -46.72
C GLY A 542 0.84 2.15 -46.32
N LYS A 543 0.35 2.98 -47.24
CA LYS A 543 -0.64 4.03 -46.92
C LYS A 543 -2.08 3.47 -46.84
N TYR A 544 -2.79 3.74 -45.74
CA TYR A 544 -4.17 3.26 -45.52
C TYR A 544 -5.19 3.74 -46.57
N ALA A 545 -5.03 4.96 -47.08
CA ALA A 545 -5.98 5.56 -48.03
C ALA A 545 -5.60 5.34 -49.51
N ASP A 546 -4.61 4.48 -49.78
CA ASP A 546 -4.18 4.23 -51.16
C ASP A 546 -5.10 3.22 -51.83
N THR A 547 -5.80 3.67 -52.87
CA THR A 547 -6.73 2.85 -53.66
C THR A 547 -6.04 1.85 -54.58
N ASN A 548 -4.72 1.96 -54.77
CA ASN A 548 -3.92 1.07 -55.63
C ASN A 548 -3.13 0.05 -54.79
N THR A 549 -3.79 -0.56 -53.79
CA THR A 549 -3.19 -1.50 -52.85
C THR A 549 -4.13 -2.66 -52.54
N TRP A 550 -3.57 -3.77 -52.07
CA TRP A 550 -4.36 -4.82 -51.44
C TRP A 550 -4.29 -4.66 -49.94
N GLN A 551 -5.46 -4.50 -49.31
CA GLN A 551 -5.57 -4.24 -47.87
C GLN A 551 -6.25 -5.41 -47.15
N PHE A 552 -5.65 -5.83 -46.06
CA PHE A 552 -6.14 -6.85 -45.15
C PHE A 552 -6.39 -6.15 -43.82
N ASN A 553 -7.65 -5.80 -43.58
CA ASN A 553 -8.02 -4.97 -42.45
C ASN A 553 -8.70 -5.78 -41.35
N ASP A 554 -8.71 -5.23 -40.13
CA ASP A 554 -9.38 -5.80 -38.95
C ASP A 554 -8.88 -7.21 -38.57
N LEU A 555 -7.57 -7.43 -38.66
CA LEU A 555 -6.88 -8.71 -38.44
C LEU A 555 -6.79 -9.16 -36.96
N VAL A 556 -7.48 -8.47 -36.04
CA VAL A 556 -7.34 -8.52 -34.56
C VAL A 556 -7.65 -9.89 -33.91
N VAL A 557 -7.77 -10.96 -34.68
CA VAL A 557 -8.13 -12.32 -34.24
C VAL A 557 -6.93 -13.23 -33.96
N SER A 558 -5.73 -12.94 -34.47
CA SER A 558 -4.54 -13.78 -34.23
C SER A 558 -3.23 -13.00 -34.28
N ASN A 559 -2.32 -13.29 -33.34
CA ASN A 559 -0.92 -12.85 -33.36
C ASN A 559 -0.01 -14.03 -32.94
N PRO A 560 0.91 -14.51 -33.79
CA PRO A 560 1.18 -14.07 -35.16
C PRO A 560 0.00 -14.31 -36.11
N TYR A 561 -0.05 -13.53 -37.19
CA TYR A 561 -0.98 -13.65 -38.32
C TYR A 561 -0.23 -14.21 -39.52
N SER A 562 -0.73 -15.30 -40.07
CA SER A 562 -0.18 -16.00 -41.23
C SER A 562 -1.26 -16.18 -42.26
N ASP A 563 -0.98 -15.84 -43.51
CA ASP A 563 -1.93 -16.00 -44.60
C ASP A 563 -1.20 -16.11 -45.94
N ASP A 564 -1.95 -16.52 -46.96
CA ASP A 564 -1.45 -16.61 -48.33
C ASP A 564 -2.51 -16.16 -49.34
N ALA A 565 -2.06 -15.72 -50.50
CA ALA A 565 -2.95 -15.34 -51.59
C ALA A 565 -2.39 -15.67 -52.97
N THR A 566 -3.27 -16.05 -53.89
CA THR A 566 -2.91 -16.25 -55.30
C THR A 566 -2.87 -14.92 -56.04
N VAL A 567 -1.72 -14.58 -56.60
CA VAL A 567 -1.47 -13.39 -57.41
C VAL A 567 -1.29 -13.78 -58.87
N ASP A 568 -1.98 -13.07 -59.77
CA ASP A 568 -1.77 -13.13 -61.22
C ASP A 568 -1.08 -11.86 -61.68
N ILE A 569 0.10 -12.01 -62.30
CA ILE A 569 0.87 -10.89 -62.85
C ILE A 569 0.30 -10.37 -64.17
N GLY A 570 -0.72 -11.02 -64.74
CA GLY A 570 -1.33 -10.66 -66.01
C GLY A 570 -0.34 -10.73 -67.17
N VAL A 571 -0.30 -9.65 -67.96
CA VAL A 571 0.54 -9.53 -69.17
C VAL A 571 1.93 -8.96 -68.92
N ASN A 572 2.32 -8.79 -67.64
CA ASN A 572 3.59 -8.14 -67.29
C ASN A 572 4.80 -9.02 -67.65
N GLU A 573 5.79 -8.44 -68.35
CA GLU A 573 6.99 -9.15 -68.85
C GLU A 573 8.27 -8.30 -68.74
N LEU A 574 9.43 -8.95 -68.55
CA LEU A 574 10.79 -8.38 -68.57
C LEU A 574 11.09 -7.33 -67.47
N GLY A 575 11.92 -7.67 -66.48
CA GLY A 575 12.21 -6.83 -65.31
C GLY A 575 11.74 -7.48 -64.01
N ALA A 576 11.25 -6.70 -63.05
CA ALA A 576 10.64 -7.23 -61.82
C ALA A 576 9.39 -6.44 -61.37
N ILE A 577 8.57 -7.06 -60.53
CA ILE A 577 7.55 -6.38 -59.71
C ILE A 577 8.04 -6.43 -58.28
N ALA A 578 8.20 -5.26 -57.66
CA ALA A 578 8.50 -5.15 -56.25
C ALA A 578 7.19 -5.10 -55.46
N LEU A 579 6.97 -6.11 -54.63
CA LEU A 579 5.89 -6.16 -53.66
C LEU A 579 6.43 -5.67 -52.31
N TYR A 580 5.63 -4.86 -51.62
CA TYR A 580 5.93 -4.38 -50.28
C TYR A 580 4.76 -4.73 -49.37
N GLY A 581 5.00 -5.62 -48.41
CA GLY A 581 4.04 -5.93 -47.35
C GLY A 581 4.34 -5.08 -46.12
N THR A 582 3.39 -4.22 -45.72
CA THR A 582 3.50 -3.36 -44.54
C THR A 582 2.49 -3.80 -43.48
N ALA A 583 2.99 -4.16 -42.30
CA ALA A 583 2.17 -4.54 -41.16
C ALA A 583 1.97 -3.38 -40.19
N PHE A 584 0.79 -3.32 -39.58
CA PHE A 584 0.43 -2.38 -38.53
C PHE A 584 -0.05 -3.12 -37.29
N ASP A 585 0.47 -2.72 -36.13
CA ASP A 585 0.03 -3.23 -34.82
C ASP A 585 -1.03 -2.32 -34.17
N GLN A 586 -1.56 -2.69 -33.00
CA GLN A 586 -2.60 -1.89 -32.31
C GLN A 586 -2.15 -0.50 -31.88
N ALA A 587 -0.84 -0.29 -31.73
CA ALA A 587 -0.23 0.99 -31.45
C ALA A 587 0.17 1.72 -32.73
N CYS A 588 -0.24 1.24 -33.91
CA CYS A 588 0.10 1.79 -35.21
C CYS A 588 1.61 1.92 -35.45
N ASN A 589 2.43 1.12 -34.76
CA ASN A 589 3.80 0.90 -35.20
C ASN A 589 3.75 0.06 -36.47
N TYR A 590 4.76 0.23 -37.32
CA TYR A 590 4.75 -0.42 -38.62
C TYR A 590 6.14 -0.84 -39.06
N SER A 591 6.17 -1.92 -39.83
CA SER A 591 7.36 -2.35 -40.55
C SER A 591 6.96 -2.84 -41.93
N SER A 592 7.88 -2.75 -42.87
CA SER A 592 7.68 -3.21 -44.24
C SER A 592 8.75 -4.21 -44.62
N ASN A 593 8.36 -5.27 -45.31
CA ASN A 593 9.28 -6.17 -45.99
C ASN A 593 9.04 -6.08 -47.50
N THR A 594 10.06 -6.39 -48.30
CA THR A 594 10.02 -6.28 -49.75
C THR A 594 10.44 -7.59 -50.42
N PHE A 595 9.69 -7.94 -51.46
CA PHE A 595 9.94 -9.10 -52.29
C PHE A 595 9.88 -8.70 -53.76
N ASN A 596 10.80 -9.23 -54.57
CA ASN A 596 10.86 -8.95 -56.01
C ASN A 596 10.47 -10.20 -56.81
N VAL A 597 9.32 -10.14 -57.46
CA VAL A 597 8.86 -11.11 -58.44
C VAL A 597 9.66 -10.88 -59.73
N ASN A 598 10.49 -11.83 -60.13
CA ASN A 598 11.32 -11.71 -61.33
C ASN A 598 10.52 -12.05 -62.59
N LEU A 599 10.34 -11.08 -63.48
CA LEU A 599 9.61 -11.23 -64.74
C LEU A 599 10.52 -11.55 -65.93
N ASN A 600 11.83 -11.60 -65.73
CA ASN A 600 12.74 -12.01 -66.79
C ASN A 600 12.49 -13.47 -67.17
N HIS A 601 12.57 -13.74 -68.47
CA HIS A 601 12.42 -15.09 -68.97
C HIS A 601 13.46 -16.02 -68.34
N TRP A 602 12.99 -17.15 -67.85
CA TRP A 602 13.82 -18.24 -67.38
C TRP A 602 13.34 -19.54 -68.00
N TYR A 603 14.24 -20.51 -68.09
CA TYR A 603 13.98 -21.87 -68.54
C TYR A 603 14.75 -22.81 -67.64
N ALA A 604 14.13 -23.93 -67.28
CA ALA A 604 14.77 -25.01 -66.54
C ALA A 604 14.81 -26.27 -67.42
N THR A 605 15.94 -26.98 -67.42
CA THR A 605 16.08 -28.28 -68.07
C THR A 605 16.45 -29.35 -67.05
N GLN A 606 15.93 -30.56 -67.23
CA GLN A 606 16.38 -31.72 -66.50
C GLN A 606 17.37 -32.50 -67.37
N GLY A 607 18.63 -32.06 -67.38
CA GLY A 607 19.70 -32.59 -68.24
C GLY A 607 19.73 -31.94 -69.62
N GLY A 608 20.94 -31.59 -70.10
CA GLY A 608 21.15 -30.95 -71.40
C GLY A 608 21.89 -29.60 -71.34
N VAL A 609 22.35 -29.11 -72.50
CA VAL A 609 22.98 -27.78 -72.67
C VAL A 609 22.12 -26.97 -73.64
N ILE A 610 21.49 -25.89 -73.17
CA ILE A 610 20.72 -24.97 -74.03
C ILE A 610 21.64 -23.88 -74.59
N TYR A 611 21.48 -23.60 -75.88
CA TYR A 611 22.01 -22.41 -76.54
C TYR A 611 20.84 -21.50 -76.98
N SER A 612 20.78 -20.28 -76.46
CA SER A 612 19.92 -19.22 -77.02
C SER A 612 20.79 -18.14 -77.70
N LYS A 613 20.27 -17.54 -78.77
CA LYS A 613 20.91 -16.40 -79.46
C LYS A 613 20.27 -15.10 -78.96
N GLY A 614 20.75 -14.62 -77.81
CA GLY A 614 20.22 -13.45 -77.08
C GLY A 614 20.18 -13.71 -75.57
N PHE A 615 20.26 -12.65 -74.73
CA PHE A 615 20.49 -12.72 -73.27
C PHE A 615 19.96 -13.99 -72.58
N ALA A 616 20.88 -14.90 -72.27
CA ALA A 616 20.67 -16.03 -71.36
C ALA A 616 21.35 -15.68 -70.04
N GLY A 617 20.56 -15.41 -69.01
CA GLY A 617 21.07 -15.31 -67.64
C GLY A 617 21.55 -16.69 -67.18
N ILE A 618 22.82 -16.80 -66.81
CA ILE A 618 23.41 -17.99 -66.16
C ILE A 618 23.11 -17.92 -64.67
N GLY A 619 21.91 -18.34 -64.28
CA GLY A 619 21.55 -18.60 -62.89
C GLY A 619 20.72 -19.86 -62.82
N ALA A 620 21.20 -20.89 -62.13
CA ALA A 620 20.37 -22.04 -61.80
C ALA A 620 19.37 -21.60 -60.72
N LYS A 621 18.07 -21.71 -60.96
CA LYS A 621 17.06 -21.65 -59.90
C LYS A 621 16.09 -22.83 -59.99
N GLN A 622 16.02 -23.51 -58.85
CA GLN A 622 15.14 -24.59 -58.37
C GLN A 622 14.91 -25.84 -59.25
N THR A 623 15.17 -26.99 -58.62
CA THR A 623 14.61 -28.29 -58.98
C THR A 623 13.09 -28.23 -58.87
N LEU A 624 12.41 -28.69 -59.92
CA LEU A 624 10.98 -28.95 -60.00
C LEU A 624 10.58 -30.06 -59.00
N ASP A 625 10.56 -29.78 -57.70
CA ASP A 625 9.89 -30.65 -56.73
C ASP A 625 8.43 -30.22 -56.61
N GLY A 626 7.50 -31.08 -57.05
CA GLY A 626 6.05 -30.88 -56.86
C GLY A 626 5.19 -30.91 -58.13
N ILE A 627 5.75 -30.77 -59.32
CA ILE A 627 4.99 -30.98 -60.56
C ILE A 627 4.99 -32.48 -60.91
N ASP A 628 3.91 -33.19 -60.57
CA ASP A 628 3.69 -34.57 -60.99
C ASP A 628 3.24 -34.59 -62.46
N ILE A 629 4.19 -34.41 -63.38
CA ILE A 629 3.95 -34.58 -64.81
C ILE A 629 3.84 -36.08 -65.07
N SER A 630 2.61 -36.60 -65.04
CA SER A 630 2.30 -37.99 -65.41
C SER A 630 2.53 -38.20 -66.90
N LEU A 631 3.80 -38.34 -67.30
CA LEU A 631 4.19 -38.67 -68.67
C LEU A 631 3.90 -40.14 -68.91
N THR A 632 2.88 -40.41 -69.72
CA THR A 632 2.47 -41.77 -70.11
C THR A 632 3.42 -42.43 -71.12
N LEU A 633 4.55 -41.79 -71.46
CA LEU A 633 5.53 -42.27 -72.43
C LEU A 633 6.94 -42.34 -71.81
N PRO A 634 7.72 -43.40 -72.12
CA PRO A 634 9.08 -43.54 -71.63
C PRO A 634 9.99 -42.47 -72.25
N ILE A 635 10.54 -41.61 -71.40
CA ILE A 635 11.55 -40.62 -71.74
C ILE A 635 12.89 -41.38 -71.93
N ASP A 636 13.41 -41.44 -73.15
CA ASP A 636 14.77 -41.97 -73.41
C ASP A 636 15.83 -40.94 -72.99
N LYS A 637 17.09 -41.34 -72.82
CA LYS A 637 18.26 -40.53 -72.42
C LYS A 637 18.60 -39.36 -73.37
N ALA A 638 17.78 -39.10 -74.38
CA ALA A 638 17.89 -38.01 -75.35
C ALA A 638 16.62 -37.16 -75.47
N THR A 639 15.62 -37.40 -74.60
CA THR A 639 14.39 -36.61 -74.55
C THR A 639 14.52 -35.57 -73.44
N GLU A 640 14.57 -34.30 -73.81
CA GLU A 640 14.64 -33.18 -72.87
C GLU A 640 13.25 -32.56 -72.71
N LEU A 641 12.82 -32.39 -71.46
CA LEU A 641 11.62 -31.61 -71.14
C LEU A 641 12.04 -30.15 -71.01
N ILE A 642 11.51 -29.30 -71.87
CA ILE A 642 11.73 -27.85 -71.83
C ILE A 642 10.41 -27.21 -71.43
N THR A 643 10.41 -26.48 -70.32
CA THR A 643 9.31 -25.60 -69.92
C THR A 643 9.78 -24.14 -70.00
N SER A 644 8.98 -23.27 -70.60
CA SER A 644 9.26 -21.84 -70.71
C SER A 644 8.01 -21.01 -70.53
N LYS A 645 8.16 -19.81 -69.99
CA LYS A 645 7.10 -18.80 -69.93
C LYS A 645 6.91 -18.15 -71.31
N HIS A 646 5.79 -18.46 -71.97
CA HIS A 646 5.33 -18.01 -73.30
C HIS A 646 6.37 -18.09 -74.44
N GLU A 647 6.10 -17.47 -75.62
CA GLU A 647 6.62 -17.72 -76.99
C GLU A 647 8.14 -17.88 -77.25
N VAL A 648 9.00 -18.01 -76.24
CA VAL A 648 10.43 -18.32 -76.37
C VAL A 648 10.69 -19.60 -77.17
N MET A 649 9.75 -20.54 -77.17
CA MET A 649 9.77 -21.74 -78.02
C MET A 649 9.82 -21.42 -79.53
N ASN A 650 9.28 -20.29 -79.99
CA ASN A 650 9.28 -19.95 -81.42
C ASN A 650 10.70 -19.78 -81.99
N ASN A 651 11.65 -19.29 -81.17
CA ASN A 651 13.06 -19.18 -81.55
C ASN A 651 13.84 -20.51 -81.46
N LEU A 652 13.36 -21.46 -80.67
CA LEU A 652 13.85 -22.85 -80.63
C LEU A 652 13.34 -23.68 -81.82
N LEU A 653 12.20 -23.30 -82.40
CA LEU A 653 11.58 -23.99 -83.53
C LEU A 653 12.26 -23.71 -84.88
N TRP A 654 13.01 -22.62 -84.98
CA TRP A 654 13.66 -22.18 -86.23
C TRP A 654 15.10 -21.70 -86.04
N PRO A 655 16.03 -22.54 -85.55
CA PRO A 655 17.42 -22.18 -85.55
C PRO A 655 17.93 -22.29 -86.99
N GLU A 656 18.17 -21.17 -87.66
CA GLU A 656 18.95 -21.13 -88.92
C GLU A 656 20.39 -21.67 -88.74
N LEU A 657 20.76 -22.14 -87.53
CA LEU A 657 21.99 -22.84 -87.19
C LEU A 657 21.70 -24.15 -86.43
N GLY A 658 21.14 -25.15 -87.14
CA GLY A 658 21.72 -26.49 -87.26
C GLY A 658 22.05 -27.41 -86.06
N THR A 659 21.70 -27.12 -84.80
CA THR A 659 22.11 -28.02 -83.68
C THR A 659 20.99 -28.70 -82.89
N VAL A 660 19.73 -28.28 -82.98
CA VAL A 660 18.61 -29.02 -82.36
C VAL A 660 17.36 -28.94 -83.25
N ARG A 661 16.60 -30.04 -83.34
CA ARG A 661 15.35 -30.15 -84.10
C ARG A 661 14.27 -30.69 -83.17
N ALA A 662 13.19 -29.94 -82.94
CA ALA A 662 12.00 -30.47 -82.28
C ALA A 662 11.36 -31.55 -83.18
N VAL A 663 11.31 -32.79 -82.70
CA VAL A 663 10.81 -33.94 -83.48
C VAL A 663 9.32 -34.17 -83.23
N ASN A 664 8.82 -33.77 -82.06
CA ASN A 664 7.41 -33.73 -81.69
C ASN A 664 7.18 -32.56 -80.72
N MET A 665 6.03 -31.88 -80.85
CA MET A 665 5.56 -30.90 -79.88
C MET A 665 4.22 -31.38 -79.34
N TYR A 666 4.07 -31.30 -78.02
CA TYR A 666 2.79 -31.46 -77.35
C TYR A 666 2.51 -30.12 -76.69
N ASP A 667 1.44 -29.46 -77.15
CA ASP A 667 0.87 -28.27 -76.53
C ASP A 667 -0.18 -28.79 -75.55
N SER A 668 0.05 -28.60 -74.25
CA SER A 668 -0.85 -29.07 -73.19
C SER A 668 -1.70 -27.94 -72.66
#